data_AF-A0A2T1EQ82-F1
#
_entry.id   AF-A0A2T1EQ82-F1
#
_cell.length_a   1.000
_cell.length_b   1.000
_cell.length_c   1.000
_cell.angle_alpha   90.00
_cell.angle_beta   90.00
_cell.angle_gamma   90.00
#
_symmetry.space_group_name_H-M   'P 1'
#
loop_
_entity.id
_entity.type
_entity.pdbx_description
1 polymer ?
#
loop_
_entity_poly.entity_id
_entity_poly.type
_entity_poly.pdbx_seq_one_letter_code
_entity_poly.pdbx_strand_id
1 'polypeptide(L)'
;MPRVKNKAMNENPEPKLLELACEKFGELNGAEKKLFTLAQEAFSELADSEYTLFRAIAKGRPADYRTSSEEHNNLDQALNWGVDRTLRADRIRWLCIEPEVWKLCLPRGIDISGAKIEGSLNLSFSEVNVPLCCFQCYFTEVLQLQQTKLRNLDLSGTRIASSKLLVSPAKPPISTSINAREISVTGPVSLSDGFQAVGMVILRGATIGGHLDCSQGKFINEGNDALFAQSAKITGSVWLSDGFEAVGMVSLVNATIGGVLDCSQGKFTNEGNDALVAQSAKVTVDVYLCNGFEAIGSVILLSATIGGDLNCSGGKFTNEGNDALVAQSAKVTGDVSLNDNFQAVGEVNLRGATIGGDLNCSKGKFTNQDKSALVLLGTKIMGAVWLSKGFQAVGMVSLVDATMGRDLNCSQGKFTNEGNDALVAQNAKVTGDVSLNDNFQAIGRVSLFGANIGGDLNCSGGKFTNEDEDKFALVAIDANIKGYIYLDKGFQAIGKVNLFGATIGGDLDCSGGKFTNEGKAALVAQNAKVTGGVFLSDNFQAIGRVSLFGATIGGDLDCSGGKFTNEGKAALVAQNAKVTGGVFLSDNFQAIGRVSLFGATIGGDLDCSGGKFTNEGKAALVAQNAKVTGGVFLSDNFQAIGKVSLFGATIGGDLNCSGRILEDEQVTAILCLCLKIDRVLQNKLSRKAVKFWLNLLPVKQNKAPEEAVKPSLGVFLILVLKHLMTARAKSVSALEFFVVQDLNRFMVKRAESIVALLADAIDVKGNVSLKDFKVEGLISLYGARVGKTLEIARIRAPQGMALDLRFAQVQTFEHAENSLPLSGNLALNGLAYEVLGTKPLQNCERHLTWLRLQPKALFSSQPYEQLAKVLRSVGEGDEAVKVLIGRENDLLQRGNLHWFSKGWKRFLGYTIAYGYHPEWALIWGLVVVVAGSFLFNVGYQHGLISATDKDCKPPTLQQVDQACPNHPKFNPIIYSLDVFLPIVDLRLKTYWLPNATKGVENPFFHIKWGALLRYYFWLHIISGWVLTTLWVAGFSGLVRNSNK
;
A
#
# COMPACT_ATOMS: atom_id res chain seq x y z
N MET A 1 94.20 64.10 11.60
CA MET A 1 95.37 63.86 12.48
C MET A 1 94.88 63.39 13.85
N PRO A 2 95.61 62.53 14.59
CA PRO A 2 96.78 61.69 14.24
C PRO A 2 96.50 60.18 14.54
N ARG A 3 97.31 59.13 14.27
CA ARG A 3 98.71 58.95 13.83
C ARG A 3 98.91 57.52 13.27
N VAL A 4 99.40 57.46 12.03
CA VAL A 4 100.41 56.56 11.40
C VAL A 4 100.91 55.32 12.16
N LYS A 5 100.91 54.17 11.46
CA LYS A 5 102.12 53.34 11.23
C LYS A 5 102.06 52.58 9.89
N ASN A 6 103.01 52.91 9.02
CA ASN A 6 103.33 52.28 7.75
C ASN A 6 103.65 50.78 7.88
N LYS A 7 103.24 50.00 6.88
CA LYS A 7 104.09 48.97 6.30
C LYS A 7 103.79 48.88 4.81
N ALA A 8 104.67 49.42 3.99
CA ALA A 8 104.69 49.20 2.56
C ALA A 8 105.15 47.76 2.31
N MET A 9 104.29 46.95 1.71
CA MET A 9 104.64 45.75 0.97
C MET A 9 103.74 45.70 -0.26
N ASN A 10 104.34 45.93 -1.42
CA ASN A 10 104.01 45.33 -2.71
C ASN A 10 102.58 44.78 -2.89
N GLU A 11 101.62 45.65 -3.17
CA GLU A 11 100.34 45.24 -3.74
C GLU A 11 100.36 45.64 -5.22
N ASN A 12 100.46 44.64 -6.10
CA ASN A 12 99.89 44.78 -7.44
C ASN A 12 98.46 45.32 -7.24
N PRO A 13 98.01 46.35 -7.97
CA PRO A 13 96.60 46.71 -7.92
C PRO A 13 95.80 45.46 -8.30
N GLU A 14 94.89 45.03 -7.42
CA GLU A 14 93.97 43.95 -7.74
C GLU A 14 93.38 44.21 -9.14
N PRO A 15 93.43 43.23 -10.05
CA PRO A 15 92.98 43.44 -11.41
C PRO A 15 91.51 43.85 -11.38
N LYS A 16 91.20 44.94 -12.08
CA LYS A 16 89.85 45.50 -12.12
C LYS A 16 88.88 44.42 -12.63
N LEU A 17 87.66 44.27 -12.07
CA LEU A 17 86.73 43.22 -12.51
C LEU A 17 86.51 43.20 -14.04
N LEU A 18 86.56 44.38 -14.67
CA LEU A 18 86.51 44.51 -16.13
C LEU A 18 87.74 43.89 -16.83
N GLU A 19 88.95 44.06 -16.28
CA GLU A 19 90.19 43.48 -16.81
C GLU A 19 90.15 41.95 -16.68
N LEU A 20 89.74 41.42 -15.52
CA LEU A 20 89.52 39.99 -15.31
C LEU A 20 88.46 39.42 -16.28
N ALA A 21 87.38 40.15 -16.53
CA ALA A 21 86.40 39.76 -17.53
C ALA A 21 86.98 39.73 -18.96
N CYS A 22 87.83 40.69 -19.32
CA CYS A 22 88.52 40.70 -20.62
C CYS A 22 89.51 39.53 -20.75
N GLU A 23 90.26 39.21 -19.71
CA GLU A 23 91.16 38.05 -19.67
C GLU A 23 90.38 36.74 -19.84
N LYS A 24 89.26 36.59 -19.13
CA LYS A 24 88.46 35.37 -19.15
C LYS A 24 87.72 35.13 -20.47
N PHE A 25 87.27 36.20 -21.12
CA PHE A 25 86.28 36.12 -22.20
C PHE A 25 86.74 36.69 -23.55
N GLY A 26 87.91 37.34 -23.59
CA GLY A 26 88.43 38.03 -24.76
C GLY A 26 87.69 39.34 -25.04
N GLU A 27 87.27 39.53 -26.28
CA GLU A 27 86.58 40.76 -26.69
C GLU A 27 85.16 40.85 -26.12
N LEU A 28 84.93 41.89 -25.31
CA LEU A 28 83.63 42.24 -24.73
C LEU A 28 82.92 43.30 -25.57
N ASN A 29 81.62 43.12 -25.83
CA ASN A 29 80.80 44.11 -26.50
C ASN A 29 80.50 45.33 -25.58
N GLY A 30 79.87 46.37 -26.13
CA GLY A 30 79.60 47.61 -25.38
C GLY A 30 78.70 47.43 -24.14
N ALA A 31 77.72 46.51 -24.21
CA ALA A 31 76.83 46.21 -23.08
C ALA A 31 77.55 45.41 -21.99
N GLU A 32 78.35 44.41 -22.38
CA GLU A 32 79.22 43.63 -21.49
C GLU A 32 80.20 44.55 -20.75
N LYS A 33 80.90 45.44 -21.47
CA LYS A 33 81.83 46.41 -20.86
C LYS A 33 81.12 47.29 -19.83
N LYS A 34 79.98 47.89 -20.20
CA LYS A 34 79.21 48.76 -19.30
C LYS A 34 78.73 48.00 -18.06
N LEU A 35 78.24 46.76 -18.22
CA LEU A 35 77.79 45.93 -17.11
C LEU A 35 78.93 45.59 -16.14
N PHE A 36 80.10 45.18 -16.65
CA PHE A 36 81.26 44.87 -15.79
C PHE A 36 81.88 46.11 -15.14
N THR A 37 81.81 47.30 -15.77
CA THR A 37 82.17 48.57 -15.12
C THR A 37 81.25 48.87 -13.95
N LEU A 38 79.93 48.77 -14.15
CA LEU A 38 78.95 48.96 -13.07
C LEU A 38 79.11 47.91 -11.96
N ALA A 39 79.43 46.66 -12.32
CA ALA A 39 79.69 45.60 -11.34
C ALA A 39 80.92 45.90 -10.47
N GLN A 40 81.96 46.52 -11.04
CA GLN A 40 83.16 46.93 -10.32
C GLN A 40 82.89 48.04 -9.29
N GLU A 41 81.89 48.88 -9.54
CA GLU A 41 81.45 49.90 -8.57
C GLU A 41 80.64 49.27 -7.42
N ALA A 42 79.93 48.18 -7.70
CA ALA A 42 79.03 47.53 -6.74
C ALA A 42 79.71 46.44 -5.88
N PHE A 43 80.73 45.76 -6.39
CA PHE A 43 81.30 44.57 -5.77
C PHE A 43 82.83 44.59 -5.75
N SER A 44 83.43 44.09 -4.66
CA SER A 44 84.88 43.91 -4.55
C SER A 44 85.39 42.71 -5.35
N GLU A 45 84.58 41.65 -5.44
CA GLU A 45 84.93 40.40 -6.11
C GLU A 45 83.72 39.72 -6.76
N LEU A 46 83.97 38.95 -7.82
CA LEU A 46 83.01 38.09 -8.51
C LEU A 46 83.54 36.66 -8.59
N ALA A 47 82.68 35.69 -8.33
CA ALA A 47 82.97 34.28 -8.55
C ALA A 47 82.93 33.94 -10.04
N ASP A 48 83.57 32.84 -10.43
CA ASP A 48 83.65 32.43 -11.84
C ASP A 48 82.27 32.20 -12.49
N SER A 49 81.34 31.65 -11.71
CA SER A 49 79.94 31.47 -12.06
C SER A 49 79.22 32.81 -12.32
N GLU A 50 79.51 33.85 -11.53
CA GLU A 50 78.89 35.17 -11.62
C GLU A 50 79.38 35.95 -12.84
N TYR A 51 80.66 35.82 -13.20
CA TYR A 51 81.19 36.31 -14.47
C TYR A 51 80.41 35.72 -15.66
N THR A 52 80.10 34.43 -15.62
CA THR A 52 79.31 33.74 -16.65
C THR A 52 77.88 34.27 -16.71
N LEU A 53 77.24 34.50 -15.54
CA LEU A 53 75.91 35.08 -15.43
C LEU A 53 75.83 36.46 -16.09
N PHE A 54 76.72 37.38 -15.70
CA PHE A 54 76.70 38.75 -16.17
C PHE A 54 76.92 38.81 -17.68
N ARG A 55 77.85 37.99 -18.19
CA ARG A 55 78.11 37.88 -19.63
C ARG A 55 76.90 37.35 -20.40
N ALA A 56 76.23 36.32 -19.89
CA ALA A 56 75.07 35.71 -20.53
C ALA A 56 73.91 36.72 -20.64
N ILE A 57 73.63 37.43 -19.55
CA ILE A 57 72.58 38.46 -19.47
C ILE A 57 72.86 39.62 -20.43
N ALA A 58 74.09 40.16 -20.44
CA ALA A 58 74.48 41.24 -21.36
C ALA A 58 74.36 40.84 -22.84
N LYS A 59 74.36 39.53 -23.14
CA LYS A 59 74.20 38.97 -24.48
C LYS A 59 72.80 38.43 -24.77
N GLY A 60 71.86 38.53 -23.83
CA GLY A 60 70.48 38.07 -23.99
C GLY A 60 70.37 36.56 -24.16
N ARG A 61 71.26 35.81 -23.49
CA ARG A 61 71.30 34.34 -23.51
C ARG A 61 70.98 33.81 -22.11
N PRO A 62 70.41 32.60 -21.99
CA PRO A 62 70.30 31.91 -20.70
C PRO A 62 71.69 31.64 -20.11
N ALA A 63 71.83 31.85 -18.81
CA ALA A 63 72.98 31.41 -18.03
C ALA A 63 72.73 29.95 -17.60
N ASP A 64 73.13 29.01 -18.46
CA ASP A 64 72.93 27.57 -18.23
C ASP A 64 74.16 26.94 -17.57
N TYR A 65 73.95 26.39 -16.38
CA TYR A 65 74.95 25.72 -15.55
C TYR A 65 74.79 24.19 -15.56
N ARG A 66 73.83 23.66 -16.34
CA ARG A 66 73.58 22.22 -16.44
C ARG A 66 74.67 21.54 -17.25
N THR A 67 74.90 20.27 -16.94
CA THR A 67 75.80 19.39 -17.71
C THR A 67 75.00 18.47 -18.63
N SER A 68 75.65 17.74 -19.54
CA SER A 68 74.99 16.73 -20.37
C SER A 68 74.56 15.47 -19.58
N SER A 69 74.97 15.32 -18.32
CA SER A 69 74.61 14.19 -17.46
C SER A 69 73.41 14.54 -16.58
N GLU A 70 72.31 13.80 -16.71
CA GLU A 70 71.12 13.98 -15.86
C GLU A 70 71.42 13.73 -14.38
N GLU A 71 72.26 12.73 -14.07
CA GLU A 71 72.66 12.41 -12.69
C GLU A 71 73.37 13.59 -12.01
N HIS A 72 74.26 14.29 -12.71
CA HIS A 72 74.96 15.47 -12.20
C HIS A 72 74.06 16.72 -12.10
N ASN A 73 72.91 16.71 -12.77
CA ASN A 73 71.91 17.77 -12.70
C ASN A 73 70.82 17.47 -11.66
N ASN A 74 70.89 16.33 -10.95
CA ASN A 74 69.92 15.97 -9.93
C ASN A 74 69.93 16.96 -8.75
N LEU A 75 68.76 17.55 -8.47
CA LEU A 75 68.55 18.52 -7.40
C LEU A 75 68.70 17.94 -5.99
N ASP A 76 68.58 16.63 -5.82
CA ASP A 76 68.87 15.97 -4.53
C ASP A 76 70.36 16.05 -4.16
N GLN A 77 71.23 16.20 -5.16
CA GLN A 77 72.67 16.39 -4.96
C GLN A 77 73.08 17.87 -5.00
N ALA A 78 72.13 18.81 -5.12
CA ALA A 78 72.43 20.23 -5.34
C ALA A 78 73.23 20.90 -4.23
N LEU A 79 73.10 20.43 -2.98
CA LEU A 79 73.94 20.90 -1.86
C LEU A 79 75.43 20.64 -2.10
N ASN A 80 75.76 19.57 -2.84
CA ASN A 80 77.13 19.19 -3.18
C ASN A 80 77.65 19.86 -4.47
N TRP A 81 76.84 20.67 -5.17
CA TRP A 81 77.30 21.38 -6.35
C TRP A 81 78.41 22.39 -6.01
N GLY A 82 79.43 22.43 -6.87
CA GLY A 82 80.64 23.23 -6.68
C GLY A 82 80.44 24.74 -6.88
N VAL A 83 81.51 25.50 -6.64
CA VAL A 83 81.54 26.96 -6.78
C VAL A 83 81.29 27.43 -8.21
N ASP A 84 81.54 26.58 -9.20
CA ASP A 84 81.31 26.79 -10.64
C ASP A 84 79.82 26.92 -11.01
N ARG A 85 78.92 26.40 -10.15
CA ARG A 85 77.46 26.49 -10.30
C ARG A 85 76.79 27.26 -9.17
N THR A 86 77.56 27.92 -8.31
CA THR A 86 77.04 28.64 -7.13
C THR A 86 76.96 30.14 -7.41
N LEU A 87 75.80 30.75 -7.21
CA LEU A 87 75.54 32.18 -7.41
C LEU A 87 75.10 32.83 -6.10
N ARG A 88 75.69 33.97 -5.73
CA ARG A 88 75.24 34.72 -4.56
C ARG A 88 73.97 35.51 -4.88
N ALA A 89 72.99 35.44 -3.99
CA ALA A 89 71.67 36.04 -4.18
C ALA A 89 71.70 37.58 -4.28
N ASP A 90 72.68 38.24 -3.65
CA ASP A 90 72.87 39.69 -3.72
C ASP A 90 73.27 40.18 -5.12
N ARG A 91 74.00 39.35 -5.90
CA ARG A 91 74.31 39.62 -7.31
C ARG A 91 73.05 39.59 -8.17
N ILE A 92 72.18 38.61 -7.95
CA ILE A 92 70.89 38.51 -8.66
C ILE A 92 69.99 39.69 -8.26
N ARG A 93 69.91 40.02 -6.97
CA ARG A 93 69.17 41.19 -6.49
C ARG A 93 69.62 42.47 -7.20
N TRP A 94 70.93 42.71 -7.30
CA TRP A 94 71.48 43.89 -7.97
C TRP A 94 71.08 43.97 -9.45
N LEU A 95 71.15 42.86 -10.18
CA LEU A 95 70.68 42.76 -11.57
C LEU A 95 69.19 43.12 -11.72
N CYS A 96 68.36 42.79 -10.73
CA CYS A 96 66.93 43.06 -10.75
C CYS A 96 66.56 44.52 -10.47
N ILE A 97 67.26 45.20 -9.56
CA ILE A 97 66.82 46.48 -8.98
C ILE A 97 67.59 47.70 -9.47
N GLU A 98 68.84 47.53 -9.90
CA GLU A 98 69.71 48.67 -10.22
C GLU A 98 69.31 49.30 -11.57
N PRO A 99 68.86 50.58 -11.61
CA PRO A 99 68.27 51.18 -12.81
C PRO A 99 69.14 51.18 -14.06
N GLU A 100 70.44 51.38 -13.91
CA GLU A 100 71.37 51.37 -15.04
C GLU A 100 71.71 49.96 -15.52
N VAL A 101 71.50 48.95 -14.68
CA VAL A 101 71.86 47.55 -14.93
C VAL A 101 70.74 46.83 -15.66
N TRP A 102 69.50 46.90 -15.17
CA TRP A 102 68.41 46.17 -15.82
C TRP A 102 68.05 46.72 -17.20
N LYS A 103 68.41 47.97 -17.52
CA LYS A 103 68.35 48.52 -18.90
C LYS A 103 69.32 47.82 -19.86
N LEU A 104 70.39 47.24 -19.35
CA LEU A 104 71.37 46.46 -20.12
C LEU A 104 70.95 45.00 -20.27
N CYS A 105 70.02 44.53 -19.42
CA CYS A 105 69.37 43.23 -19.61
C CYS A 105 68.47 43.31 -20.85
N LEU A 106 68.85 42.56 -21.89
CA LEU A 106 68.10 42.43 -23.14
C LEU A 106 66.70 41.82 -22.88
N PRO A 107 65.76 41.84 -23.86
CA PRO A 107 64.33 41.55 -23.63
C PRO A 107 63.98 40.23 -22.92
N ARG A 108 64.90 39.25 -22.93
CA ARG A 108 64.78 37.98 -22.21
C ARG A 108 64.81 38.10 -20.68
N GLY A 109 65.40 39.17 -20.14
CA GLY A 109 65.52 39.37 -18.71
C GLY A 109 66.63 38.51 -18.06
N ILE A 110 66.39 38.09 -16.84
CA ILE A 110 67.32 37.28 -16.03
C ILE A 110 66.88 35.82 -16.15
N ASP A 111 67.67 35.02 -16.85
CA ASP A 111 67.37 33.62 -17.16
C ASP A 111 68.54 32.74 -16.71
N ILE A 112 68.31 31.98 -15.63
CA ILE A 112 69.30 31.16 -14.94
C ILE A 112 68.81 29.71 -14.96
N SER A 113 69.64 28.78 -15.41
CA SER A 113 69.32 27.35 -15.42
C SER A 113 70.35 26.53 -14.64
N GLY A 114 69.93 25.66 -13.73
CA GLY A 114 70.83 24.69 -13.08
C GLY A 114 71.81 25.27 -12.05
N ALA A 115 71.51 26.40 -11.43
CA ALA A 115 72.42 27.04 -10.46
C ALA A 115 71.99 26.81 -8.99
N LYS A 116 72.97 26.76 -8.09
CA LYS A 116 72.76 26.84 -6.63
C LYS A 116 72.80 28.32 -6.23
N ILE A 117 71.70 28.86 -5.74
CA ILE A 117 71.57 30.26 -5.30
C ILE A 117 71.76 30.33 -3.80
N GLU A 118 72.85 30.95 -3.38
CA GLU A 118 73.26 31.06 -1.98
C GLU A 118 72.86 32.40 -1.37
N GLY A 119 72.20 32.34 -0.21
CA GLY A 119 71.67 33.48 0.52
C GLY A 119 70.22 33.82 0.15
N SER A 120 69.55 34.60 0.99
CA SER A 120 68.16 35.02 0.74
C SER A 120 68.08 36.05 -0.39
N LEU A 121 67.48 35.65 -1.52
CA LEU A 121 67.10 36.58 -2.58
C LEU A 121 65.92 37.43 -2.12
N ASN A 122 66.23 38.63 -1.63
CA ASN A 122 65.23 39.60 -1.20
C ASN A 122 64.98 40.60 -2.31
N LEU A 123 63.74 40.70 -2.79
CA LEU A 123 63.24 41.69 -3.75
C LEU A 123 62.05 42.47 -3.18
N SER A 124 61.75 42.31 -1.88
CA SER A 124 60.59 42.93 -1.26
C SER A 124 60.55 44.44 -1.48
N PHE A 125 59.34 44.94 -1.75
CA PHE A 125 59.02 46.35 -2.02
C PHE A 125 59.72 46.95 -3.26
N SER A 126 60.25 46.12 -4.17
CA SER A 126 60.93 46.58 -5.38
C SER A 126 60.09 46.40 -6.66
N GLU A 127 60.45 47.14 -7.70
CA GLU A 127 59.87 47.02 -9.05
C GLU A 127 60.91 46.46 -10.01
N VAL A 128 60.73 45.21 -10.40
CA VAL A 128 61.64 44.45 -11.27
C VAL A 128 61.08 44.49 -12.70
N ASN A 129 61.75 45.27 -13.54
CA ASN A 129 61.27 45.59 -14.90
C ASN A 129 61.61 44.52 -15.95
N VAL A 130 62.30 43.47 -15.55
CA VAL A 130 62.72 42.35 -16.41
C VAL A 130 62.08 41.04 -15.92
N PRO A 131 61.82 40.06 -16.81
CA PRO A 131 61.46 38.71 -16.41
C PRO A 131 62.52 38.10 -15.47
N LEU A 132 62.06 37.36 -14.44
CA LEU A 132 62.92 36.57 -13.57
C LEU A 132 62.62 35.08 -13.78
N CYS A 133 63.54 34.37 -14.41
CA CYS A 133 63.45 32.95 -14.72
C CYS A 133 64.61 32.21 -14.06
N CYS A 134 64.28 31.26 -13.18
CA CYS A 134 65.21 30.34 -12.55
C CYS A 134 64.70 28.91 -12.79
N PHE A 135 65.28 28.23 -13.78
CA PHE A 135 64.88 26.88 -14.17
C PHE A 135 65.81 25.83 -13.54
N GLN A 136 65.26 24.79 -12.91
CA GLN A 136 66.06 23.71 -12.30
C GLN A 136 67.17 24.23 -11.35
N CYS A 137 66.90 25.32 -10.62
CA CYS A 137 67.83 25.91 -9.67
C CYS A 137 67.59 25.36 -8.25
N TYR A 138 68.53 25.64 -7.34
CA TYR A 138 68.40 25.30 -5.92
C TYR A 138 68.63 26.53 -5.05
N PHE A 139 67.61 26.97 -4.30
CA PHE A 139 67.74 28.07 -3.33
C PHE A 139 68.03 27.52 -1.93
N THR A 140 69.09 28.01 -1.29
CA THR A 140 69.49 27.58 0.07
C THR A 140 68.71 28.27 1.20
N GLU A 141 68.09 29.43 0.92
CA GLU A 141 67.32 30.24 1.86
C GLU A 141 66.01 30.74 1.23
N VAL A 142 65.21 31.48 2.01
CA VAL A 142 63.88 31.98 1.64
C VAL A 142 63.94 32.99 0.49
N LEU A 143 63.03 32.86 -0.47
CA LEU A 143 62.79 33.83 -1.53
C LEU A 143 61.79 34.89 -1.05
N GLN A 144 62.23 36.15 -0.90
CA GLN A 144 61.40 37.24 -0.37
C GLN A 144 60.95 38.16 -1.50
N LEU A 145 59.66 38.14 -1.81
CA LEU A 145 59.00 38.88 -2.91
C LEU A 145 57.82 39.73 -2.41
N GLN A 146 57.80 40.09 -1.12
CA GLN A 146 56.68 40.82 -0.52
C GLN A 146 56.48 42.16 -1.22
N GLN A 147 55.26 42.45 -1.69
CA GLN A 147 54.91 43.68 -2.40
C GLN A 147 55.84 44.00 -3.59
N THR A 148 56.38 42.96 -4.23
CA THR A 148 57.26 43.11 -5.40
C THR A 148 56.41 43.20 -6.66
N LYS A 149 56.81 44.06 -7.61
CA LYS A 149 56.23 44.10 -8.95
C LYS A 149 57.17 43.43 -9.95
N LEU A 150 56.65 42.50 -10.74
CA LEU A 150 57.41 41.71 -11.72
C LEU A 150 56.65 41.61 -13.03
N ARG A 151 57.37 41.43 -14.14
CA ARG A 151 56.75 41.08 -15.42
C ARG A 151 56.34 39.62 -15.50
N ASN A 152 57.24 38.74 -15.10
CA ASN A 152 57.10 37.29 -15.13
C ASN A 152 57.93 36.69 -14.00
N LEU A 153 57.44 35.61 -13.40
CA LEU A 153 58.17 34.82 -12.41
C LEU A 153 58.10 33.35 -12.83
N ASP A 154 59.23 32.78 -13.21
CA ASP A 154 59.34 31.37 -13.58
C ASP A 154 60.37 30.69 -12.69
N LEU A 155 59.91 29.73 -11.89
CA LEU A 155 60.71 28.90 -11.00
C LEU A 155 60.55 27.40 -11.38
N SER A 156 60.24 27.10 -12.63
CA SER A 156 59.93 25.72 -13.04
C SER A 156 61.11 24.78 -12.79
N GLY A 157 60.83 23.59 -12.25
CA GLY A 157 61.82 22.61 -11.83
C GLY A 157 62.74 23.03 -10.69
N THR A 158 62.57 24.22 -10.09
CA THR A 158 63.46 24.71 -9.03
C THR A 158 63.10 24.12 -7.66
N ARG A 159 64.10 23.91 -6.81
CA ARG A 159 63.92 23.51 -5.41
C ARG A 159 64.27 24.65 -4.45
N ILE A 160 63.40 24.89 -3.48
CA ILE A 160 63.61 25.86 -2.40
C ILE A 160 63.49 25.11 -1.07
N ALA A 161 64.62 24.97 -0.38
CA ALA A 161 64.70 24.30 0.91
C ALA A 161 65.57 25.12 1.87
N SER A 162 64.98 25.63 2.95
CA SER A 162 65.75 26.35 3.98
C SER A 162 66.66 25.38 4.73
N SER A 163 67.97 25.45 4.49
CA SER A 163 68.95 24.52 5.09
C SER A 163 69.14 24.69 6.61
N LYS A 164 68.50 25.70 7.23
CA LYS A 164 68.63 26.04 8.66
C LYS A 164 67.66 25.28 9.59
N LEU A 165 66.98 24.25 9.10
CA LEU A 165 65.99 23.47 9.86
C LEU A 165 66.60 22.39 10.79
N LEU A 166 67.83 22.60 11.25
CA LEU A 166 68.38 21.92 12.43
C LEU A 166 68.43 22.93 13.59
N VAL A 167 67.73 22.55 14.68
CA VAL A 167 67.82 23.08 16.06
C VAL A 167 66.83 24.21 16.45
N SER A 168 65.66 23.83 16.99
CA SER A 168 65.26 24.15 18.38
C SER A 168 63.91 23.49 18.76
N PRO A 169 63.78 22.78 19.90
CA PRO A 169 62.65 21.89 20.19
C PRO A 169 61.42 22.55 20.87
N ALA A 170 61.26 23.87 20.86
CA ALA A 170 60.21 24.54 21.64
C ALA A 170 59.11 25.26 20.84
N LYS A 171 59.12 25.21 19.51
CA LYS A 171 58.02 25.65 18.63
C LYS A 171 58.28 25.13 17.22
N PRO A 172 57.33 24.51 16.50
CA PRO A 172 57.56 24.12 15.11
C PRO A 172 57.91 25.39 14.32
N PRO A 173 59.07 25.48 13.67
CA PRO A 173 59.38 26.64 12.85
C PRO A 173 58.45 26.62 11.63
N ILE A 174 57.65 27.67 11.47
CA ILE A 174 57.02 27.98 10.19
C ILE A 174 58.18 28.28 9.23
N SER A 175 58.68 27.29 8.48
CA SER A 175 59.61 27.56 7.39
C SER A 175 58.78 28.15 6.26
N THR A 176 58.93 29.45 6.00
CA THR A 176 58.43 30.04 4.75
C THR A 176 59.48 29.75 3.68
N SER A 177 59.09 29.20 2.53
CA SER A 177 59.99 28.95 1.41
C SER A 177 59.98 30.14 0.43
N ILE A 178 58.77 30.62 0.11
CA ILE A 178 58.54 31.82 -0.70
C ILE A 178 57.60 32.75 0.06
N ASN A 179 58.04 33.98 0.30
CA ASN A 179 57.19 35.05 0.80
C ASN A 179 56.83 36.02 -0.33
N ALA A 180 55.76 35.74 -1.08
CA ALA A 180 55.25 36.56 -2.17
C ALA A 180 53.92 37.25 -1.80
N ARG A 181 53.80 37.69 -0.55
CA ARG A 181 52.63 38.43 -0.07
C ARG A 181 52.44 39.71 -0.88
N GLU A 182 51.23 39.91 -1.41
CA GLU A 182 50.85 41.10 -2.19
C GLU A 182 51.77 41.37 -3.39
N ILE A 183 52.39 40.31 -3.94
CA ILE A 183 53.14 40.38 -5.19
C ILE A 183 52.22 40.80 -6.33
N SER A 184 52.73 41.60 -7.28
CA SER A 184 52.03 41.96 -8.51
C SER A 184 52.84 41.49 -9.70
N VAL A 185 52.37 40.47 -10.39
CA VAL A 185 53.00 39.91 -11.59
C VAL A 185 52.10 40.21 -12.77
N THR A 186 52.61 40.91 -13.79
CA THR A 186 51.78 41.23 -14.97
C THR A 186 51.53 40.02 -15.86
N GLY A 187 52.46 39.07 -15.90
CA GLY A 187 52.37 37.79 -16.61
C GLY A 187 52.07 36.62 -15.67
N PRO A 188 52.42 35.38 -16.07
CA PRO A 188 52.21 34.21 -15.25
C PRO A 188 53.22 34.08 -14.10
N VAL A 189 52.85 33.23 -13.14
CA VAL A 189 53.74 32.69 -12.12
C VAL A 189 53.83 31.19 -12.32
N SER A 190 55.01 30.70 -12.69
CA SER A 190 55.27 29.27 -12.97
C SER A 190 56.09 28.66 -11.84
N LEU A 191 55.49 27.67 -11.18
CA LEU A 191 56.01 26.81 -10.12
C LEU A 191 55.81 25.35 -10.53
N SER A 192 56.10 25.04 -11.81
CA SER A 192 55.75 23.77 -12.46
C SER A 192 56.96 22.85 -12.69
N ASP A 193 56.78 21.78 -13.45
CA ASP A 193 57.83 20.91 -14.00
C ASP A 193 58.79 20.35 -12.93
N GLY A 194 58.24 19.84 -11.83
CA GLY A 194 59.02 19.27 -10.73
C GLY A 194 59.56 20.30 -9.74
N PHE A 195 59.00 21.52 -9.72
CA PHE A 195 59.25 22.50 -8.66
C PHE A 195 59.03 21.89 -7.27
N GLN A 196 59.86 22.22 -6.29
CA GLN A 196 59.73 21.74 -4.92
C GLN A 196 59.92 22.86 -3.89
N ALA A 197 58.92 23.06 -3.03
CA ALA A 197 58.99 23.98 -1.91
C ALA A 197 58.88 23.22 -0.58
N VAL A 198 59.92 23.31 0.26
CA VAL A 198 59.88 22.83 1.64
C VAL A 198 59.64 24.03 2.56
N GLY A 199 58.41 24.15 3.05
CA GLY A 199 57.89 25.30 3.77
C GLY A 199 56.78 26.04 3.00
N MET A 200 56.05 26.90 3.70
CA MET A 200 54.90 27.65 3.19
C MET A 200 55.26 28.54 1.99
N VAL A 201 54.46 28.46 0.93
CA VAL A 201 54.48 29.40 -0.20
C VAL A 201 53.35 30.42 -0.01
N ILE A 202 53.70 31.67 0.28
CA ILE A 202 52.74 32.75 0.57
C ILE A 202 52.47 33.56 -0.70
N LEU A 203 51.23 33.50 -1.20
CA LEU A 203 50.69 34.33 -2.29
C LEU A 203 49.48 35.17 -1.83
N ARG A 204 49.37 35.43 -0.53
CA ARG A 204 48.26 36.19 0.05
C ARG A 204 48.16 37.57 -0.61
N GLY A 205 46.99 37.88 -1.17
CA GLY A 205 46.72 39.16 -1.82
C GLY A 205 47.50 39.38 -3.11
N ALA A 206 48.11 38.34 -3.68
CA ALA A 206 48.84 38.41 -4.94
C ALA A 206 47.91 38.86 -6.08
N THR A 207 48.44 39.63 -7.04
CA THR A 207 47.78 39.94 -8.31
C THR A 207 48.60 39.34 -9.44
N ILE A 208 48.03 38.39 -10.18
CA ILE A 208 48.69 37.68 -11.28
C ILE A 208 47.90 37.94 -12.56
N GLY A 209 48.53 38.63 -13.51
CA GLY A 209 47.97 38.98 -14.82
C GLY A 209 47.97 37.84 -15.85
N GLY A 210 48.58 36.69 -15.50
CA GLY A 210 48.49 35.44 -16.26
C GLY A 210 47.96 34.28 -15.41
N HIS A 211 48.50 33.09 -15.66
CA HIS A 211 48.20 31.85 -14.93
C HIS A 211 49.05 31.72 -13.66
N LEU A 212 48.54 31.02 -12.66
CA LEU A 212 49.36 30.43 -11.60
C LEU A 212 49.51 28.94 -11.93
N ASP A 213 50.66 28.57 -12.47
CA ASP A 213 50.96 27.19 -12.87
C ASP A 213 51.79 26.52 -11.79
N CYS A 214 51.24 25.51 -11.13
CA CYS A 214 51.94 24.66 -10.17
C CYS A 214 51.96 23.19 -10.63
N SER A 215 51.69 22.92 -11.91
CA SER A 215 51.59 21.55 -12.42
C SER A 215 52.88 20.75 -12.16
N GLN A 216 52.76 19.48 -11.76
CA GLN A 216 53.90 18.64 -11.32
C GLN A 216 54.72 19.20 -10.13
N GLY A 217 54.25 20.25 -9.45
CA GLY A 217 54.95 20.86 -8.31
C GLY A 217 54.70 20.12 -6.99
N LYS A 218 55.68 20.15 -6.08
CA LYS A 218 55.58 19.58 -4.72
C LYS A 218 55.70 20.66 -3.65
N PHE A 219 54.68 20.76 -2.81
CA PHE A 219 54.58 21.77 -1.75
C PHE A 219 54.46 21.05 -0.41
N ILE A 220 55.49 21.17 0.44
CA ILE A 220 55.61 20.36 1.66
C ILE A 220 55.69 21.28 2.87
N ASN A 221 54.64 21.29 3.69
CA ASN A 221 54.58 21.95 4.98
C ASN A 221 53.63 21.19 5.92
N GLU A 222 54.08 20.01 6.37
CA GLU A 222 53.27 19.06 7.15
C GLU A 222 52.62 19.71 8.39
N GLY A 223 51.32 19.47 8.56
CA GLY A 223 50.51 20.03 9.65
C GLY A 223 50.25 21.55 9.58
N ASN A 224 50.68 22.23 8.51
CA ASN A 224 50.53 23.68 8.32
C ASN A 224 50.11 24.00 6.87
N ASP A 225 50.12 25.27 6.45
CA ASP A 225 49.75 25.67 5.09
C ASP A 225 50.91 25.43 4.11
N ALA A 226 50.71 24.59 3.09
CA ALA A 226 51.68 24.35 2.03
C ALA A 226 51.67 25.50 1.00
N LEU A 227 50.47 25.91 0.57
CA LEU A 227 50.25 26.99 -0.39
C LEU A 227 49.18 27.94 0.12
N PHE A 228 49.54 29.19 0.38
CA PHE A 228 48.67 30.19 1.00
C PHE A 228 48.37 31.35 0.04
N ALA A 229 47.38 31.16 -0.82
CA ALA A 229 46.96 32.08 -1.88
C ALA A 229 45.63 32.81 -1.57
N GLN A 230 45.40 33.15 -0.30
CA GLN A 230 44.17 33.82 0.12
C GLN A 230 44.04 35.22 -0.50
N SER A 231 42.83 35.56 -0.94
CA SER A 231 42.50 36.84 -1.59
C SER A 231 43.37 37.16 -2.82
N ALA A 232 44.02 36.15 -3.41
CA ALA A 232 44.76 36.32 -4.64
C ALA A 232 43.79 36.63 -5.80
N LYS A 233 44.21 37.51 -6.71
CA LYS A 233 43.50 37.87 -7.92
C LYS A 233 44.31 37.37 -9.11
N ILE A 234 43.83 36.30 -9.72
CA ILE A 234 44.49 35.61 -10.81
C ILE A 234 43.58 35.79 -12.01
N THR A 235 44.04 36.53 -13.02
CA THR A 235 43.23 36.83 -14.20
C THR A 235 43.11 35.62 -15.12
N GLY A 236 44.11 34.74 -15.16
CA GLY A 236 44.07 33.45 -15.84
C GLY A 236 43.59 32.31 -14.94
N SER A 237 44.03 31.10 -15.31
CA SER A 237 43.75 29.85 -14.59
C SER A 237 44.73 29.58 -13.45
N VAL A 238 44.32 28.74 -12.51
CA VAL A 238 45.18 28.12 -11.50
C VAL A 238 45.29 26.64 -11.83
N TRP A 239 46.51 26.15 -12.05
CA TRP A 239 46.79 24.76 -12.37
C TRP A 239 47.55 24.10 -11.21
N LEU A 240 46.85 23.27 -10.47
CA LEU A 240 47.36 22.36 -9.42
C LEU A 240 47.21 20.91 -9.91
N SER A 241 47.54 20.69 -11.19
CA SER A 241 47.23 19.45 -11.91
C SER A 241 48.47 18.61 -12.22
N ASP A 242 48.24 17.48 -12.89
CA ASP A 242 49.26 16.66 -13.55
C ASP A 242 50.39 16.25 -12.60
N GLY A 243 50.06 15.62 -11.47
CA GLY A 243 51.06 15.17 -10.50
C GLY A 243 51.50 16.22 -9.48
N PHE A 244 50.77 17.34 -9.37
CA PHE A 244 50.87 18.24 -8.22
C PHE A 244 50.70 17.48 -6.89
N GLU A 245 51.56 17.77 -5.92
CA GLU A 245 51.53 17.16 -4.58
C GLU A 245 51.62 18.23 -3.50
N ALA A 246 50.61 18.32 -2.64
CA ALA A 246 50.62 19.18 -1.45
C ALA A 246 50.51 18.34 -0.18
N VAL A 247 51.49 18.49 0.72
CA VAL A 247 51.47 17.97 2.09
C VAL A 247 51.31 19.17 3.03
N GLY A 248 50.11 19.36 3.56
CA GLY A 248 49.66 20.58 4.23
C GLY A 248 48.49 21.25 3.48
N MET A 249 47.89 22.28 4.08
CA MET A 249 46.70 22.95 3.53
C MET A 249 47.04 23.78 2.27
N VAL A 250 46.22 23.67 1.23
CA VAL A 250 46.17 24.62 0.11
C VAL A 250 45.00 25.59 0.31
N SER A 251 45.29 26.88 0.49
CA SER A 251 44.28 27.90 0.80
C SER A 251 44.09 28.91 -0.35
N LEU A 252 42.89 28.92 -0.92
CA LEU A 252 42.39 29.83 -1.96
C LEU A 252 41.20 30.67 -1.45
N VAL A 253 41.12 30.88 -0.12
CA VAL A 253 40.02 31.62 0.51
C VAL A 253 39.89 33.03 -0.08
N ASN A 254 38.68 33.39 -0.51
CA ASN A 254 38.37 34.66 -1.19
C ASN A 254 39.19 34.94 -2.47
N ALA A 255 39.85 33.93 -3.05
CA ALA A 255 40.58 34.12 -4.30
C ALA A 255 39.61 34.40 -5.46
N THR A 256 40.04 35.19 -6.43
CA THR A 256 39.34 35.41 -7.70
C THR A 256 40.18 34.84 -8.83
N ILE A 257 39.62 33.88 -9.56
CA ILE A 257 40.25 33.14 -10.65
C ILE A 257 39.45 33.43 -11.92
N GLY A 258 40.05 34.18 -12.83
CA GLY A 258 39.46 34.60 -14.11
C GLY A 258 39.47 33.51 -15.20
N GLY A 259 40.11 32.37 -14.92
CA GLY A 259 39.99 31.15 -15.72
C GLY A 259 39.44 29.98 -14.90
N VAL A 260 40.06 28.82 -15.10
CA VAL A 260 39.73 27.53 -14.48
C VAL A 260 40.57 27.32 -13.22
N LEU A 261 40.02 26.63 -12.22
CA LEU A 261 40.80 26.00 -11.15
C LEU A 261 40.92 24.51 -11.46
N ASP A 262 42.10 24.09 -11.94
CA ASP A 262 42.35 22.71 -12.33
C ASP A 262 43.20 22.02 -11.28
N CYS A 263 42.66 21.00 -10.61
CA CYS A 263 43.38 20.13 -9.69
C CYS A 263 43.44 18.68 -10.21
N SER A 264 43.19 18.45 -11.50
CA SER A 264 43.16 17.11 -12.10
C SER A 264 44.45 16.33 -11.82
N GLN A 265 44.36 15.06 -11.41
CA GLN A 265 45.54 14.24 -11.04
C GLN A 265 46.39 14.82 -9.87
N GLY A 266 45.91 15.83 -9.14
CA GLY A 266 46.59 16.39 -7.98
C GLY A 266 46.37 15.56 -6.71
N LYS A 267 47.38 15.54 -5.82
CA LYS A 267 47.32 14.88 -4.52
C LYS A 267 47.43 15.91 -3.39
N PHE A 268 46.42 15.97 -2.54
CA PHE A 268 46.30 16.92 -1.43
C PHE A 268 46.21 16.13 -0.13
N THR A 269 47.17 16.30 0.78
CA THR A 269 47.25 15.52 2.03
C THR A 269 47.38 16.45 3.22
N ASN A 270 46.36 16.47 4.06
CA ASN A 270 46.37 17.11 5.39
C ASN A 270 45.45 16.31 6.32
N GLU A 271 45.93 15.14 6.76
CA GLU A 271 45.13 14.16 7.50
C GLU A 271 44.49 14.75 8.77
N GLY A 272 43.19 14.48 8.95
CA GLY A 272 42.39 15.01 10.06
C GLY A 272 42.08 16.51 10.00
N ASN A 273 42.55 17.23 8.97
CA ASN A 273 42.40 18.67 8.80
C ASN A 273 41.90 19.00 7.38
N ASP A 274 42.00 20.27 6.96
CA ASP A 274 41.56 20.74 5.64
C ASP A 274 42.69 20.61 4.61
N ALA A 275 42.45 19.87 3.52
CA ALA A 275 43.44 19.64 2.46
C ALA A 275 43.42 20.77 1.41
N LEU A 276 42.22 21.17 0.98
CA LEU A 276 42.01 22.23 -0.02
C LEU A 276 40.87 23.14 0.44
N VAL A 277 41.15 24.43 0.64
CA VAL A 277 40.18 25.42 1.13
C VAL A 277 40.01 26.56 0.13
N ALA A 278 38.93 26.51 -0.65
CA ALA A 278 38.52 27.54 -1.61
C ALA A 278 37.19 28.21 -1.17
N GLN A 279 37.06 28.46 0.14
CA GLN A 279 35.90 29.16 0.70
C GLN A 279 35.74 30.55 0.08
N SER A 280 34.51 30.87 -0.35
CA SER A 280 34.16 32.15 -0.99
C SER A 280 35.02 32.49 -2.22
N ALA A 281 35.71 31.51 -2.79
CA ALA A 281 36.46 31.69 -4.02
C ALA A 281 35.50 31.97 -5.17
N LYS A 282 35.94 32.80 -6.12
CA LYS A 282 35.21 33.12 -7.34
C LYS A 282 36.00 32.57 -8.53
N VAL A 283 35.53 31.48 -9.10
CA VAL A 283 36.07 30.87 -10.31
C VAL A 283 35.11 31.20 -11.44
N THR A 284 35.59 31.89 -12.46
CA THR A 284 34.71 32.39 -13.54
C THR A 284 34.35 31.33 -14.56
N VAL A 285 35.16 30.27 -14.69
CA VAL A 285 34.92 29.12 -15.57
C VAL A 285 34.67 27.89 -14.70
N ASP A 286 35.47 26.82 -14.82
CA ASP A 286 35.22 25.54 -14.17
C ASP A 286 36.16 25.27 -12.99
N VAL A 287 35.74 24.35 -12.13
CA VAL A 287 36.58 23.73 -11.11
C VAL A 287 36.71 22.24 -11.43
N TYR A 288 37.94 21.77 -11.69
CA TYR A 288 38.24 20.36 -11.98
C TYR A 288 38.93 19.71 -10.78
N LEU A 289 38.24 18.78 -10.12
CA LEU A 289 38.76 17.88 -9.08
C LEU A 289 38.64 16.42 -9.55
N CYS A 290 38.98 16.18 -10.81
CA CYS A 290 38.67 14.95 -11.53
C CYS A 290 39.92 14.16 -11.94
N ASN A 291 39.71 13.04 -12.65
CA ASN A 291 40.76 12.29 -13.34
C ASN A 291 41.93 11.91 -12.43
N GLY A 292 41.67 11.22 -11.31
CA GLY A 292 42.74 10.79 -10.40
C GLY A 292 43.14 11.81 -9.32
N PHE A 293 42.36 12.89 -9.16
CA PHE A 293 42.43 13.75 -7.98
C PHE A 293 42.27 12.93 -6.69
N GLU A 294 43.13 13.18 -5.70
CA GLU A 294 43.10 12.54 -4.40
C GLU A 294 43.25 13.58 -3.28
N ALA A 295 42.29 13.61 -2.36
CA ALA A 295 42.34 14.44 -1.16
C ALA A 295 42.20 13.57 0.10
N ILE A 296 43.18 13.69 1.00
CA ILE A 296 43.15 13.15 2.37
C ILE A 296 43.03 14.37 3.31
N GLY A 297 41.87 14.53 3.92
CA GLY A 297 41.42 15.77 4.58
C GLY A 297 40.22 16.40 3.85
N SER A 298 39.65 17.47 4.41
CA SER A 298 38.45 18.12 3.86
C SER A 298 38.76 18.97 2.62
N VAL A 299 37.87 18.90 1.62
CA VAL A 299 37.84 19.85 0.49
C VAL A 299 36.70 20.84 0.68
N ILE A 300 37.03 22.12 0.89
CA ILE A 300 36.07 23.17 1.26
C ILE A 300 35.84 24.13 0.09
N LEU A 301 34.63 24.11 -0.47
CA LEU A 301 34.07 25.03 -1.46
C LEU A 301 32.91 25.87 -0.87
N LEU A 302 32.90 26.06 0.46
CA LEU A 302 31.87 26.80 1.18
C LEU A 302 31.64 28.18 0.56
N SER A 303 30.41 28.47 0.14
CA SER A 303 30.01 29.74 -0.50
C SER A 303 30.82 30.14 -1.74
N ALA A 304 31.53 29.20 -2.37
CA ALA A 304 32.23 29.44 -3.62
C ALA A 304 31.26 29.78 -4.76
N THR A 305 31.70 30.62 -5.70
CA THR A 305 30.97 30.90 -6.94
C THR A 305 31.77 30.34 -8.11
N ILE A 306 31.18 29.42 -8.85
CA ILE A 306 31.74 28.74 -10.01
C ILE A 306 30.88 29.11 -11.22
N GLY A 307 31.49 29.77 -12.21
CA GLY A 307 30.83 30.33 -13.38
C GLY A 307 30.57 29.32 -14.51
N GLY A 308 31.09 28.11 -14.39
CA GLY A 308 30.76 26.91 -15.18
C GLY A 308 30.51 25.71 -14.28
N ASP A 309 31.22 24.61 -14.53
CA ASP A 309 30.99 23.30 -13.92
C ASP A 309 31.89 23.04 -12.69
N LEU A 310 31.38 22.27 -11.74
CA LEU A 310 32.17 21.61 -10.70
C LEU A 310 32.29 20.12 -11.04
N ASN A 311 33.45 19.73 -11.57
CA ASN A 311 33.69 18.37 -12.02
C ASN A 311 34.64 17.62 -11.09
N CYS A 312 34.11 16.68 -10.31
CA CYS A 312 34.89 15.81 -9.43
C CYS A 312 34.95 14.35 -9.95
N SER A 313 34.65 14.11 -11.22
CA SER A 313 34.49 12.77 -11.78
C SER A 313 35.74 11.91 -11.60
N GLY A 314 35.59 10.72 -11.05
CA GLY A 314 36.70 9.81 -10.74
C GLY A 314 37.66 10.27 -9.62
N GLY A 315 37.34 11.33 -8.89
CA GLY A 315 38.13 11.80 -7.75
C GLY A 315 37.94 10.95 -6.48
N LYS A 316 38.92 10.98 -5.59
CA LYS A 316 38.89 10.33 -4.26
C LYS A 316 38.99 11.37 -3.15
N PHE A 317 38.01 11.36 -2.25
CA PHE A 317 37.90 12.29 -1.14
C PHE A 317 37.78 11.49 0.15
N THR A 318 38.74 11.64 1.06
CA THR A 318 38.81 10.84 2.28
C THR A 318 39.01 11.75 3.49
N ASN A 319 38.02 11.78 4.36
CA ASN A 319 38.09 12.40 5.69
C ASN A 319 37.19 11.64 6.65
N GLU A 320 37.65 10.47 7.09
CA GLU A 320 36.84 9.52 7.84
C GLU A 320 36.23 10.14 9.12
N GLY A 321 34.92 9.97 9.30
CA GLY A 321 34.17 10.51 10.43
C GLY A 321 33.80 12.00 10.35
N ASN A 322 34.34 12.74 9.38
CA ASN A 322 34.16 14.17 9.14
C ASN A 322 33.62 14.44 7.71
N ASP A 323 33.62 15.70 7.27
CA ASP A 323 33.22 16.08 5.92
C ASP A 323 34.36 15.84 4.92
N ALA A 324 34.08 15.11 3.85
CA ALA A 324 35.03 14.87 2.76
C ALA A 324 35.00 16.02 1.72
N LEU A 325 33.80 16.53 1.43
CA LEU A 325 33.58 17.65 0.51
C LEU A 325 32.50 18.58 1.06
N VAL A 326 32.87 19.84 1.32
CA VAL A 326 31.97 20.88 1.85
C VAL A 326 31.72 21.93 0.78
N ALA A 327 30.60 21.82 0.07
CA ALA A 327 30.13 22.78 -0.93
C ALA A 327 28.82 23.48 -0.50
N GLN A 328 28.65 23.69 0.81
CA GLN A 328 27.50 24.39 1.37
C GLN A 328 27.37 25.81 0.80
N SER A 329 26.16 26.20 0.43
CA SER A 329 25.83 27.50 -0.16
C SER A 329 26.64 27.86 -1.42
N ALA A 330 27.33 26.90 -2.03
CA ALA A 330 28.06 27.12 -3.27
C ALA A 330 27.08 27.46 -4.40
N LYS A 331 27.52 28.30 -5.33
CA LYS A 331 26.78 28.68 -6.53
C LYS A 331 27.54 28.17 -7.73
N VAL A 332 27.01 27.14 -8.36
CA VAL A 332 27.52 26.56 -9.60
C VAL A 332 26.51 26.89 -10.69
N THR A 333 26.93 27.63 -11.70
CA THR A 333 26.04 28.00 -12.82
C THR A 333 25.79 26.83 -13.76
N GLY A 334 26.76 25.92 -13.91
CA GLY A 334 26.68 24.70 -14.70
C GLY A 334 26.35 23.46 -13.85
N ASP A 335 26.93 22.34 -14.25
CA ASP A 335 26.72 21.01 -13.67
C ASP A 335 27.62 20.75 -12.47
N VAL A 336 27.17 19.89 -11.56
CA VAL A 336 28.01 19.28 -10.51
C VAL A 336 28.14 17.78 -10.82
N SER A 337 29.34 17.34 -11.15
CA SER A 337 29.63 15.95 -11.50
C SER A 337 30.41 15.24 -10.38
N LEU A 338 29.77 14.27 -9.74
CA LEU A 338 30.31 13.36 -8.71
C LEU A 338 30.20 11.90 -9.21
N ASN A 339 30.53 11.68 -10.49
CA ASN A 339 30.28 10.42 -11.21
C ASN A 339 31.58 9.67 -11.57
N ASP A 340 31.46 8.65 -12.41
CA ASP A 340 32.59 7.92 -13.01
C ASP A 340 33.62 7.42 -11.99
N ASN A 341 33.14 6.62 -11.02
CA ASN A 341 33.91 6.04 -9.91
C ASN A 341 34.42 7.05 -8.87
N PHE A 342 33.79 8.23 -8.79
CA PHE A 342 33.92 9.13 -7.64
C PHE A 342 33.79 8.35 -6.32
N GLN A 343 34.68 8.60 -5.37
CA GLN A 343 34.70 7.98 -4.05
C GLN A 343 34.79 9.04 -2.96
N ALA A 344 33.83 9.03 -2.05
CA ALA A 344 33.87 9.84 -0.84
C ALA A 344 33.76 8.94 0.40
N VAL A 345 34.74 9.06 1.31
CA VAL A 345 34.71 8.52 2.67
C VAL A 345 34.62 9.69 3.63
N GLY A 346 33.43 9.89 4.22
CA GLY A 346 33.02 11.12 4.91
C GLY A 346 31.77 11.74 4.26
N GLU A 347 31.22 12.79 4.87
CA GLU A 347 30.01 13.46 4.36
C GLU A 347 30.33 14.32 3.11
N VAL A 348 29.49 14.23 2.09
CA VAL A 348 29.44 15.19 0.97
C VAL A 348 28.29 16.17 1.21
N ASN A 349 28.62 17.42 1.51
CA ASN A 349 27.68 18.44 1.96
C ASN A 349 27.47 19.53 0.93
N LEU A 350 26.30 19.55 0.29
CA LEU A 350 25.86 20.55 -0.70
C LEU A 350 24.67 21.37 -0.17
N ARG A 351 24.52 21.46 1.16
CA ARG A 351 23.40 22.15 1.81
C ARG A 351 23.24 23.57 1.29
N GLY A 352 22.03 23.92 0.86
CA GLY A 352 21.68 25.26 0.37
C GLY A 352 22.44 25.72 -0.88
N ALA A 353 23.17 24.81 -1.55
CA ALA A 353 23.84 25.12 -2.80
C ALA A 353 22.82 25.43 -3.92
N THR A 354 23.25 26.20 -4.91
CA THR A 354 22.50 26.45 -6.14
C THR A 354 23.29 25.88 -7.31
N ILE A 355 22.69 24.96 -8.05
CA ILE A 355 23.24 24.29 -9.21
C ILE A 355 22.36 24.66 -10.40
N GLY A 356 22.93 25.36 -11.38
CA GLY A 356 22.21 25.82 -12.57
C GLY A 356 22.00 24.74 -13.62
N GLY A 357 22.76 23.65 -13.56
CA GLY A 357 22.61 22.45 -14.36
C GLY A 357 22.16 21.23 -13.54
N ASP A 358 22.67 20.05 -13.92
CA ASP A 358 22.41 18.76 -13.31
C ASP A 358 23.36 18.49 -12.13
N LEU A 359 22.90 17.70 -11.15
CA LEU A 359 23.76 17.05 -10.16
C LEU A 359 23.88 15.57 -10.52
N ASN A 360 25.05 15.15 -11.01
CA ASN A 360 25.26 13.80 -11.47
C ASN A 360 26.20 13.01 -10.56
N CYS A 361 25.64 12.09 -9.77
CA CYS A 361 26.39 11.18 -8.90
C CYS A 361 26.45 9.74 -9.46
N SER A 362 26.12 9.53 -10.73
CA SER A 362 26.00 8.17 -11.29
C SER A 362 27.31 7.38 -11.16
N LYS A 363 27.24 6.10 -10.77
CA LYS A 363 28.42 5.26 -10.45
C LYS A 363 29.32 5.77 -9.30
N GLY A 364 28.92 6.79 -8.55
CA GLY A 364 29.65 7.27 -7.39
C GLY A 364 29.47 6.34 -6.17
N LYS A 365 30.47 6.35 -5.28
CA LYS A 365 30.47 5.63 -3.99
C LYS A 365 30.61 6.63 -2.85
N PHE A 366 29.60 6.68 -1.98
CA PHE A 366 29.53 7.58 -0.85
C PHE A 366 29.43 6.76 0.43
N THR A 367 30.37 6.93 1.34
CA THR A 367 30.46 6.12 2.56
C THR A 367 30.63 7.02 3.78
N ASN A 368 29.63 7.03 4.66
CA ASN A 368 29.71 7.62 5.99
C ASN A 368 28.79 6.82 6.92
N GLN A 369 29.33 5.73 7.48
CA GLN A 369 28.57 4.75 8.25
C GLN A 369 27.84 5.40 9.43
N ASP A 370 26.56 5.03 9.62
CA ASP A 370 25.64 5.52 10.65
C ASP A 370 25.40 7.06 10.67
N LYS A 371 25.87 7.77 9.64
CA LYS A 371 25.74 9.23 9.45
C LYS A 371 25.21 9.54 8.05
N SER A 372 25.24 10.81 7.64
CA SER A 372 24.86 11.22 6.28
C SER A 372 26.03 11.06 5.31
N ALA A 373 25.79 10.37 4.19
CA ALA A 373 26.78 10.21 3.13
C ALA A 373 26.70 11.36 2.11
N LEU A 374 25.48 11.83 1.80
CA LEU A 374 25.23 12.93 0.87
C LEU A 374 24.08 13.81 1.37
N VAL A 375 24.34 15.11 1.51
CA VAL A 375 23.38 16.09 2.02
C VAL A 375 23.09 17.18 0.99
N LEU A 376 21.84 17.21 0.51
CA LEU A 376 21.27 18.16 -0.45
C LEU A 376 20.16 19.03 0.20
N LEU A 377 20.27 19.27 1.51
CA LEU A 377 19.23 19.97 2.28
C LEU A 377 19.03 21.40 1.76
N GLY A 378 17.83 21.72 1.31
CA GLY A 378 17.47 23.03 0.77
C GLY A 378 18.22 23.41 -0.52
N THR A 379 18.87 22.44 -1.18
CA THR A 379 19.62 22.66 -2.41
C THR A 379 18.68 22.95 -3.57
N LYS A 380 19.03 23.92 -4.41
CA LYS A 380 18.29 24.28 -5.62
C LYS A 380 19.04 23.79 -6.85
N ILE A 381 18.51 22.78 -7.51
CA ILE A 381 19.03 22.23 -8.77
C ILE A 381 18.06 22.62 -9.87
N MET A 382 18.51 23.35 -10.89
CA MET A 382 17.66 23.70 -12.04
C MET A 382 17.51 22.54 -13.03
N GLY A 383 18.48 21.63 -13.07
CA GLY A 383 18.44 20.39 -13.82
C GLY A 383 17.87 19.20 -13.04
N ALA A 384 18.36 18.01 -13.38
CA ALA A 384 18.03 16.73 -12.77
C ALA A 384 19.08 16.30 -11.73
N VAL A 385 18.69 15.40 -10.84
CA VAL A 385 19.59 14.72 -9.89
C VAL A 385 19.71 13.25 -10.29
N TRP A 386 20.93 12.81 -10.60
CA TRP A 386 21.23 11.45 -11.04
C TRP A 386 21.98 10.67 -9.96
N LEU A 387 21.27 9.86 -9.19
CA LEU A 387 21.79 8.87 -8.23
C LEU A 387 21.68 7.44 -8.82
N SER A 388 22.09 7.29 -10.08
CA SER A 388 21.72 6.15 -10.93
C SER A 388 22.91 5.29 -11.37
N LYS A 389 22.64 4.23 -12.16
CA LYS A 389 23.64 3.44 -12.89
C LYS A 389 24.77 2.93 -11.99
N GLY A 390 24.43 2.27 -10.87
CA GLY A 390 25.41 1.72 -9.94
C GLY A 390 25.92 2.69 -8.87
N PHE A 391 25.21 3.80 -8.63
CA PHE A 391 25.39 4.62 -7.44
C PHE A 391 25.29 3.78 -6.16
N GLN A 392 26.19 4.01 -5.20
CA GLN A 392 26.21 3.33 -3.91
C GLN A 392 26.36 4.35 -2.79
N ALA A 393 25.43 4.33 -1.83
CA ALA A 393 25.52 5.09 -0.60
C ALA A 393 25.43 4.16 0.61
N VAL A 394 26.42 4.28 1.50
CA VAL A 394 26.41 3.70 2.85
C VAL A 394 26.32 4.87 3.83
N GLY A 395 25.17 5.02 4.49
CA GLY A 395 24.76 6.21 5.22
C GLY A 395 23.55 6.91 4.57
N MET A 396 22.99 7.91 5.24
CA MET A 396 21.79 8.62 4.79
C MET A 396 22.07 9.49 3.57
N VAL A 397 21.20 9.43 2.56
CA VAL A 397 21.11 10.42 1.48
C VAL A 397 19.92 11.34 1.74
N SER A 398 20.19 12.62 2.00
CA SER A 398 19.17 13.61 2.37
C SER A 398 18.96 14.65 1.28
N LEU A 399 17.72 14.79 0.83
CA LEU A 399 17.20 15.77 -0.14
C LEU A 399 16.06 16.58 0.48
N VAL A 400 16.08 16.75 1.80
CA VAL A 400 15.05 17.49 2.55
C VAL A 400 14.95 18.93 2.01
N ASP A 401 13.74 19.36 1.69
CA ASP A 401 13.43 20.68 1.12
C ASP A 401 14.18 21.01 -0.19
N ALA A 402 14.79 20.01 -0.85
CA ALA A 402 15.48 20.22 -2.12
C ALA A 402 14.48 20.58 -3.24
N THR A 403 14.89 21.45 -4.16
CA THR A 403 14.10 21.80 -5.34
C THR A 403 14.86 21.38 -6.60
N MET A 404 14.19 20.64 -7.47
CA MET A 404 14.71 20.12 -8.73
C MET A 404 13.84 20.59 -9.89
N GLY A 405 14.47 21.23 -10.88
CA GLY A 405 13.78 21.70 -12.08
C GLY A 405 13.41 20.59 -13.06
N ARG A 406 13.99 19.38 -12.90
CA ARG A 406 13.66 18.18 -13.67
C ARG A 406 13.45 16.98 -12.74
N ASP A 407 14.11 15.86 -13.03
CA ASP A 407 13.86 14.54 -12.43
C ASP A 407 14.80 14.23 -11.26
N LEU A 408 14.35 13.35 -10.36
CA LEU A 408 15.18 12.62 -9.42
C LEU A 408 15.30 11.17 -9.88
N ASN A 409 16.45 10.80 -10.44
CA ASN A 409 16.69 9.46 -10.95
C ASN A 409 17.62 8.67 -10.03
N CYS A 410 17.08 7.67 -9.34
CA CYS A 410 17.81 6.72 -8.51
C CYS A 410 17.86 5.30 -9.13
N SER A 411 17.55 5.15 -10.41
CA SER A 411 17.48 3.85 -11.09
C SER A 411 18.79 3.06 -10.95
N GLN A 412 18.72 1.78 -10.60
CA GLN A 412 19.89 0.92 -10.30
C GLN A 412 20.79 1.41 -9.14
N GLY A 413 20.32 2.34 -8.30
CA GLY A 413 21.04 2.79 -7.12
C GLY A 413 20.92 1.84 -5.93
N LYS A 414 21.95 1.78 -5.09
CA LYS A 414 21.96 1.03 -3.82
C LYS A 414 22.15 1.98 -2.64
N PHE A 415 21.17 2.02 -1.75
CA PHE A 415 21.14 2.88 -0.58
C PHE A 415 21.08 1.99 0.67
N THR A 416 22.05 2.12 1.56
CA THR A 416 22.13 1.29 2.77
C THR A 416 22.36 2.17 3.99
N ASN A 417 21.39 2.16 4.90
CA ASN A 417 21.50 2.72 6.24
C ASN A 417 20.61 1.89 7.18
N GLU A 418 21.14 0.76 7.66
CA GLU A 418 20.40 -0.23 8.44
C GLU A 418 19.85 0.38 9.73
N GLY A 419 18.57 0.08 10.05
CA GLY A 419 17.88 0.64 11.22
C GLY A 419 17.61 2.14 11.18
N ASN A 420 17.85 2.79 10.03
CA ASN A 420 17.78 4.24 9.88
C ASN A 420 17.19 4.63 8.50
N ASP A 421 17.24 5.93 8.18
CA ASP A 421 16.81 6.43 6.88
C ASP A 421 17.90 6.27 5.81
N ALA A 422 17.58 5.55 4.74
CA ALA A 422 18.50 5.37 3.60
C ALA A 422 18.39 6.54 2.61
N LEU A 423 17.17 6.98 2.32
CA LEU A 423 16.87 8.07 1.38
C LEU A 423 15.75 8.96 1.92
N VAL A 424 16.02 10.25 2.10
CA VAL A 424 15.09 11.21 2.71
C VAL A 424 14.86 12.39 1.77
N ALA A 425 13.75 12.40 1.05
CA ALA A 425 13.31 13.48 0.17
C ALA A 425 12.02 14.13 0.71
N GLN A 426 12.03 14.49 2.00
CA GLN A 426 10.89 15.14 2.65
C GLN A 426 10.69 16.55 2.11
N ASN A 427 9.45 16.91 1.80
CA ASN A 427 9.07 18.20 1.21
C ASN A 427 9.83 18.57 -0.07
N ALA A 428 10.52 17.60 -0.68
CA ALA A 428 11.25 17.81 -1.92
C ALA A 428 10.28 18.24 -3.02
N LYS A 429 10.71 19.18 -3.87
CA LYS A 429 9.95 19.67 -5.01
C LYS A 429 10.65 19.21 -6.28
N VAL A 430 10.10 18.18 -6.92
CA VAL A 430 10.60 17.62 -8.16
C VAL A 430 9.62 18.01 -9.26
N THR A 431 10.09 18.76 -10.25
CA THR A 431 9.20 19.24 -11.33
C THR A 431 8.84 18.12 -12.31
N GLY A 432 9.75 17.18 -12.52
CA GLY A 432 9.54 15.97 -13.32
C GLY A 432 9.29 14.73 -12.47
N ASP A 433 9.93 13.63 -12.84
CA ASP A 433 9.69 12.29 -12.30
C ASP A 433 10.63 11.95 -11.12
N VAL A 434 10.17 11.05 -10.25
CA VAL A 434 11.02 10.37 -9.25
C VAL A 434 11.11 8.89 -9.63
N SER A 435 12.30 8.44 -10.04
CA SER A 435 12.56 7.06 -10.46
C SER A 435 13.36 6.29 -9.40
N LEU A 436 12.71 5.33 -8.75
CA LEU A 436 13.26 4.35 -7.81
C LEU A 436 13.11 2.92 -8.38
N ASN A 437 13.41 2.74 -9.66
CA ASN A 437 13.14 1.54 -10.45
C ASN A 437 14.42 0.82 -10.92
N ASP A 438 14.28 -0.14 -11.83
CA ASP A 438 15.39 -0.85 -12.48
C ASP A 438 16.40 -1.42 -11.47
N ASN A 439 15.98 -2.35 -10.61
CA ASN A 439 16.80 -2.94 -9.55
C ASN A 439 17.31 -1.96 -8.47
N PHE A 440 16.64 -0.83 -8.29
CA PHE A 440 16.82 0.01 -7.10
C PHE A 440 16.76 -0.84 -5.81
N GLN A 441 17.69 -0.60 -4.89
CA GLN A 441 17.75 -1.28 -3.59
C GLN A 441 17.91 -0.26 -2.46
N ALA A 442 16.97 -0.27 -1.51
CA ALA A 442 17.07 0.46 -0.27
C ALA A 442 17.02 -0.49 0.92
N ILE A 443 18.04 -0.43 1.78
CA ILE A 443 18.06 -1.06 3.10
C ILE A 443 18.02 0.09 4.12
N GLY A 444 16.90 0.23 4.81
CA GLY A 444 16.52 1.42 5.59
C GLY A 444 15.28 2.10 5.01
N ARG A 445 14.71 3.08 5.73
CA ARG A 445 13.48 3.77 5.31
C ARG A 445 13.75 4.70 4.12
N VAL A 446 12.85 4.67 3.13
CA VAL A 446 12.76 5.69 2.07
C VAL A 446 11.59 6.62 2.37
N SER A 447 11.86 7.92 2.54
CA SER A 447 10.85 8.92 2.92
C SER A 447 10.70 10.01 1.86
N LEU A 448 9.49 10.11 1.31
CA LEU A 448 8.95 11.13 0.41
C LEU A 448 7.81 11.91 1.11
N PHE A 449 7.85 12.01 2.44
CA PHE A 449 6.83 12.70 3.23
C PHE A 449 6.65 14.15 2.72
N GLY A 450 5.41 14.52 2.38
CA GLY A 450 5.08 15.87 1.89
C GLY A 450 5.74 16.26 0.56
N ALA A 451 6.36 15.33 -0.16
CA ALA A 451 7.02 15.62 -1.43
C ALA A 451 6.02 16.07 -2.50
N ASN A 452 6.43 17.01 -3.35
CA ASN A 452 5.67 17.44 -4.52
C ASN A 452 6.39 16.94 -5.78
N ILE A 453 5.77 16.00 -6.48
CA ILE A 453 6.31 15.37 -7.69
C ILE A 453 5.42 15.79 -8.86
N GLY A 454 6.01 16.51 -9.82
CA GLY A 454 5.30 17.07 -10.96
C GLY A 454 4.99 16.07 -12.07
N GLY A 455 5.68 14.94 -12.10
CA GLY A 455 5.39 13.77 -12.94
C GLY A 455 5.09 12.52 -12.11
N ASP A 456 5.74 11.41 -12.44
CA ASP A 456 5.48 10.07 -11.91
C ASP A 456 6.39 9.72 -10.73
N LEU A 457 5.89 8.90 -9.80
CA LEU A 457 6.70 8.16 -8.83
C LEU A 457 6.82 6.71 -9.29
N ASN A 458 7.95 6.37 -9.90
CA ASN A 458 8.18 5.06 -10.49
C ASN A 458 9.10 4.21 -9.60
N CYS A 459 8.54 3.20 -8.91
CA CYS A 459 9.28 2.22 -8.13
C CYS A 459 9.31 0.83 -8.78
N SER A 460 9.00 0.70 -10.08
CA SER A 460 8.92 -0.59 -10.79
C SER A 460 10.15 -1.47 -10.54
N GLY A 461 9.94 -2.69 -10.06
CA GLY A 461 11.03 -3.64 -9.81
C GLY A 461 12.01 -3.26 -8.67
N GLY A 462 11.73 -2.21 -7.91
CA GLY A 462 12.54 -1.78 -6.76
C GLY A 462 12.39 -2.70 -5.54
N LYS A 463 13.43 -2.78 -4.71
CA LYS A 463 13.47 -3.53 -3.46
C LYS A 463 13.66 -2.59 -2.28
N PHE A 464 12.69 -2.57 -1.37
CA PHE A 464 12.66 -1.71 -0.19
C PHE A 464 12.59 -2.60 1.05
N THR A 465 13.63 -2.56 1.88
CA THR A 465 13.72 -3.40 3.07
C THR A 465 13.99 -2.53 4.29
N ASN A 466 13.11 -2.58 5.28
CA ASN A 466 13.39 -2.04 6.60
C ASN A 466 12.85 -2.98 7.69
N GLU A 467 13.78 -3.53 8.48
CA GLU A 467 13.50 -4.55 9.50
C GLU A 467 13.28 -3.99 10.92
N ASP A 468 13.34 -2.66 11.10
CA ASP A 468 13.15 -1.97 12.39
C ASP A 468 11.84 -2.29 13.12
N GLU A 469 11.77 -1.98 14.42
CA GLU A 469 10.56 -2.17 15.26
C GLU A 469 9.28 -1.59 14.62
N ASP A 470 9.40 -0.44 13.94
CA ASP A 470 8.31 0.26 13.26
C ASP A 470 8.20 0.01 11.74
N LYS A 471 9.06 -0.85 11.18
CA LYS A 471 9.03 -1.41 9.80
C LYS A 471 8.48 -0.45 8.74
N PHE A 472 9.07 0.73 8.50
CA PHE A 472 8.66 1.60 7.38
C PHE A 472 9.64 1.43 6.22
N ALA A 473 9.18 0.84 5.12
CA ALA A 473 10.00 0.63 3.92
C ALA A 473 9.93 1.87 3.00
N LEU A 474 8.72 2.32 2.70
CA LEU A 474 8.44 3.49 1.86
C LEU A 474 7.36 4.37 2.51
N VAL A 475 7.65 5.65 2.65
CA VAL A 475 6.74 6.65 3.24
C VAL A 475 6.51 7.77 2.24
N ALA A 476 5.29 7.90 1.72
CA ALA A 476 4.85 9.04 0.91
C ALA A 476 3.55 9.62 1.49
N ILE A 477 3.56 9.86 2.81
CA ILE A 477 2.45 10.47 3.53
C ILE A 477 2.30 11.92 3.05
N ASP A 478 1.06 12.33 2.77
CA ASP A 478 0.70 13.67 2.28
C ASP A 478 1.50 14.14 1.05
N ALA A 479 2.10 13.19 0.31
CA ALA A 479 2.80 13.47 -0.92
C ALA A 479 1.80 13.84 -2.02
N ASN A 480 2.19 14.78 -2.89
CA ASN A 480 1.41 15.22 -4.03
C ASN A 480 2.12 14.83 -5.32
N ILE A 481 1.63 13.78 -5.97
CA ILE A 481 2.14 13.23 -7.22
C ILE A 481 1.15 13.60 -8.31
N LYS A 482 1.56 14.43 -9.28
CA LYS A 482 0.66 14.84 -10.37
C LYS A 482 0.44 13.74 -11.40
N GLY A 483 1.39 12.83 -11.56
CA GLY A 483 1.29 11.67 -12.44
C GLY A 483 0.89 10.40 -11.68
N TYR A 484 1.49 9.29 -12.08
CA TYR A 484 1.20 7.93 -11.61
C TYR A 484 2.13 7.51 -10.46
N ILE A 485 1.68 6.54 -9.64
CA ILE A 485 2.58 5.78 -8.76
C ILE A 485 2.67 4.35 -9.29
N TYR A 486 3.88 3.90 -9.64
CA TYR A 486 4.16 2.53 -10.07
C TYR A 486 4.90 1.75 -8.98
N LEU A 487 4.24 0.78 -8.38
CA LEU A 487 4.77 -0.24 -7.46
C LEU A 487 4.61 -1.65 -8.11
N ASP A 488 4.88 -1.75 -9.41
CA ASP A 488 4.62 -2.90 -10.28
C ASP A 488 5.91 -3.66 -10.66
N LYS A 489 5.81 -4.55 -11.67
CA LYS A 489 6.95 -5.22 -12.33
C LYS A 489 7.96 -5.84 -11.37
N GLY A 490 7.48 -6.52 -10.34
CA GLY A 490 8.30 -7.23 -9.36
C GLY A 490 8.82 -6.37 -8.21
N PHE A 491 8.20 -5.22 -7.95
CA PHE A 491 8.38 -4.43 -6.72
C PHE A 491 8.28 -5.30 -5.47
N GLN A 492 9.18 -5.08 -4.50
CA GLN A 492 9.21 -5.79 -3.23
C GLN A 492 9.40 -4.80 -2.08
N ALA A 493 8.49 -4.86 -1.10
CA ALA A 493 8.60 -4.12 0.15
C ALA A 493 8.55 -5.08 1.35
N ILE A 494 9.61 -5.09 2.15
CA ILE A 494 9.65 -5.70 3.48
C ILE A 494 9.52 -4.56 4.49
N GLY A 495 8.33 -4.44 5.06
CA GLY A 495 7.88 -3.31 5.86
C GLY A 495 6.63 -2.64 5.26
N LYS A 496 6.12 -1.64 5.98
CA LYS A 496 4.96 -0.83 5.63
C LYS A 496 5.29 0.13 4.51
N VAL A 497 4.46 0.12 3.47
CA VAL A 497 4.33 1.18 2.46
C VAL A 497 3.18 2.10 2.88
N ASN A 498 3.47 3.39 3.08
CA ASN A 498 2.52 4.35 3.64
C ASN A 498 2.27 5.53 2.69
N LEU A 499 1.09 5.55 2.10
CA LEU A 499 0.53 6.57 1.20
C LEU A 499 -0.65 7.31 1.88
N PHE A 500 -0.66 7.39 3.21
CA PHE A 500 -1.72 8.10 3.95
C PHE A 500 -1.84 9.55 3.45
N GLY A 501 -3.06 9.98 3.10
CA GLY A 501 -3.33 11.35 2.67
C GLY A 501 -2.71 11.77 1.32
N ALA A 502 -2.02 10.85 0.62
CA ALA A 502 -1.38 11.16 -0.64
C ALA A 502 -2.40 11.57 -1.72
N THR A 503 -2.01 12.53 -2.56
CA THR A 503 -2.78 12.92 -3.76
C THR A 503 -2.04 12.41 -4.99
N ILE A 504 -2.73 11.65 -5.84
CA ILE A 504 -2.21 10.99 -7.03
C ILE A 504 -3.08 11.44 -8.21
N GLY A 505 -2.47 12.13 -9.18
CA GLY A 505 -3.18 12.66 -10.36
C GLY A 505 -3.44 11.61 -11.44
N GLY A 506 -2.67 10.52 -11.46
CA GLY A 506 -2.90 9.33 -12.28
C GLY A 506 -3.39 8.13 -11.45
N ASP A 507 -2.95 6.95 -11.84
CA ASP A 507 -3.25 5.68 -11.18
C ASP A 507 -2.25 5.34 -10.06
N LEU A 508 -2.71 4.55 -9.10
CA LEU A 508 -1.85 3.80 -8.18
C LEU A 508 -1.77 2.35 -8.66
N ASP A 509 -0.71 2.02 -9.39
CA ASP A 509 -0.48 0.69 -9.92
C ASP A 509 0.46 -0.10 -9.00
N CYS A 510 -0.01 -1.18 -8.39
CA CYS A 510 0.78 -2.11 -7.59
C CYS A 510 0.82 -3.52 -8.23
N SER A 511 0.48 -3.65 -9.50
CA SER A 511 0.25 -4.93 -10.18
C SER A 511 1.51 -5.82 -10.13
N GLY A 512 1.36 -7.05 -9.66
CA GLY A 512 2.48 -7.99 -9.46
C GLY A 512 3.47 -7.63 -8.34
N GLY A 513 3.20 -6.59 -7.54
CA GLY A 513 4.01 -6.20 -6.39
C GLY A 513 3.89 -7.16 -5.20
N LYS A 514 4.94 -7.23 -4.36
CA LYS A 514 4.99 -8.03 -3.13
C LYS A 514 5.20 -7.14 -1.90
N PHE A 515 4.24 -7.17 -0.99
CA PHE A 515 4.22 -6.33 0.22
C PHE A 515 4.17 -7.24 1.45
N THR A 516 5.19 -7.17 2.30
CA THR A 516 5.32 -8.06 3.47
C THR A 516 5.50 -7.25 4.74
N ASN A 517 4.49 -7.28 5.61
CA ASN A 517 4.55 -6.80 6.98
C ASN A 517 3.63 -7.64 7.88
N GLU A 518 4.11 -8.84 8.20
CA GLU A 518 3.34 -9.88 8.88
C GLU A 518 2.68 -9.40 10.18
N GLY A 519 1.38 -9.66 10.33
CA GLY A 519 0.58 -9.27 11.49
C GLY A 519 0.32 -7.76 11.65
N LYS A 520 0.97 -6.90 10.86
CA LYS A 520 0.86 -5.42 10.83
C LYS A 520 0.26 -4.97 9.48
N ALA A 521 0.46 -3.69 9.11
CA ALA A 521 -0.05 -3.13 7.86
C ALA A 521 1.04 -3.13 6.77
N ALA A 522 0.76 -3.77 5.64
CA ALA A 522 1.71 -3.88 4.53
C ALA A 522 1.60 -2.67 3.58
N LEU A 523 0.37 -2.28 3.23
CA LEU A 523 0.08 -1.11 2.40
C LEU A 523 -1.02 -0.26 3.05
N VAL A 524 -0.76 1.03 3.23
CA VAL A 524 -1.70 1.99 3.81
C VAL A 524 -1.88 3.15 2.86
N ALA A 525 -3.03 3.21 2.19
CA ALA A 525 -3.46 4.32 1.33
C ALA A 525 -4.78 4.91 1.88
N GLN A 526 -4.79 5.18 3.19
CA GLN A 526 -5.95 5.75 3.87
C GLN A 526 -6.12 7.22 3.51
N ASN A 527 -7.35 7.64 3.25
CA ASN A 527 -7.69 9.00 2.80
C ASN A 527 -6.91 9.48 1.57
N ALA A 528 -6.27 8.55 0.83
CA ALA A 528 -5.59 8.88 -0.40
C ALA A 528 -6.62 9.33 -1.45
N LYS A 529 -6.22 10.30 -2.28
CA LYS A 529 -7.02 10.80 -3.40
C LYS A 529 -6.33 10.39 -4.69
N VAL A 530 -6.87 9.38 -5.34
CA VAL A 530 -6.38 8.87 -6.62
C VAL A 530 -7.38 9.32 -7.68
N THR A 531 -6.92 10.14 -8.62
CA THR A 531 -7.78 10.65 -9.70
C THR A 531 -8.09 9.54 -10.71
N GLY A 532 -7.12 8.65 -10.95
CA GLY A 532 -7.30 7.43 -11.71
C GLY A 532 -7.75 6.22 -10.87
N GLY A 533 -7.36 5.02 -11.28
CA GLY A 533 -7.65 3.74 -10.63
C GLY A 533 -6.60 3.31 -9.60
N VAL A 534 -6.95 2.30 -8.82
CA VAL A 534 -6.04 1.59 -7.92
C VAL A 534 -5.97 0.13 -8.37
N PHE A 535 -4.80 -0.31 -8.83
CA PHE A 535 -4.58 -1.66 -9.36
C PHE A 535 -3.72 -2.48 -8.39
N LEU A 536 -4.33 -3.52 -7.82
CA LEU A 536 -3.73 -4.54 -6.94
C LEU A 536 -3.88 -5.92 -7.61
N SER A 537 -3.64 -5.99 -8.92
CA SER A 537 -3.89 -7.16 -9.78
C SER A 537 -2.60 -7.88 -10.20
N ASP A 538 -2.68 -8.75 -11.21
CA ASP A 538 -1.56 -9.47 -11.81
C ASP A 538 -0.61 -10.19 -10.82
N ASN A 539 -1.17 -11.02 -9.95
CA ASN A 539 -0.44 -11.75 -8.89
C ASN A 539 0.14 -10.87 -7.78
N PHE A 540 -0.42 -9.69 -7.55
CA PHE A 540 -0.19 -8.90 -6.34
C PHE A 540 -0.25 -9.79 -5.08
N GLN A 541 0.70 -9.59 -4.17
CA GLN A 541 0.80 -10.35 -2.92
C GLN A 541 0.99 -9.40 -1.74
N ALA A 542 0.07 -9.45 -0.78
CA ALA A 542 0.19 -8.73 0.48
C ALA A 542 0.12 -9.71 1.67
N ILE A 543 1.19 -9.75 2.47
CA ILE A 543 1.21 -10.40 3.78
C ILE A 543 1.14 -9.29 4.83
N GLY A 544 -0.03 -9.11 5.42
CA GLY A 544 -0.39 -7.99 6.28
C GLY A 544 -1.61 -7.23 5.75
N ARG A 545 -2.08 -6.23 6.51
CA ARG A 545 -3.28 -5.45 6.14
C ARG A 545 -2.99 -4.50 4.98
N VAL A 546 -3.84 -4.54 3.95
CA VAL A 546 -4.00 -3.49 2.92
C VAL A 546 -5.18 -2.60 3.31
N SER A 547 -4.95 -1.28 3.39
CA SER A 547 -5.94 -0.33 3.89
C SER A 547 -6.14 0.86 2.96
N LEU A 548 -7.33 0.93 2.36
CA LEU A 548 -7.90 2.00 1.54
C LEU A 548 -9.04 2.73 2.27
N PHE A 549 -9.03 2.71 3.60
CA PHE A 549 -10.05 3.38 4.42
C PHE A 549 -10.21 4.86 4.03
N GLY A 550 -11.43 5.27 3.69
CA GLY A 550 -11.74 6.65 3.31
C GLY A 550 -11.07 7.14 2.02
N ALA A 551 -10.43 6.26 1.24
CA ALA A 551 -9.79 6.64 -0.02
C ALA A 551 -10.84 7.11 -1.05
N THR A 552 -10.46 8.06 -1.89
CA THR A 552 -11.24 8.48 -3.07
C THR A 552 -10.49 8.03 -4.31
N ILE A 553 -11.14 7.22 -5.14
CA ILE A 553 -10.60 6.59 -6.35
C ILE A 553 -11.51 7.02 -7.51
N GLY A 554 -10.97 7.77 -8.47
CA GLY A 554 -11.74 8.29 -9.61
C GLY A 554 -11.97 7.26 -10.71
N GLY A 555 -11.14 6.22 -10.78
CA GLY A 555 -11.31 5.04 -11.64
C GLY A 555 -11.77 3.81 -10.86
N ASP A 556 -11.30 2.64 -11.28
CA ASP A 556 -11.62 1.35 -10.70
C ASP A 556 -10.71 1.00 -9.51
N LEU A 557 -11.21 0.19 -8.58
CA LEU A 557 -10.39 -0.55 -7.63
C LEU A 557 -10.31 -2.01 -8.10
N ASP A 558 -9.22 -2.33 -8.78
CA ASP A 558 -9.00 -3.66 -9.33
C ASP A 558 -8.07 -4.47 -8.41
N CYS A 559 -8.54 -5.59 -7.87
CA CYS A 559 -7.75 -6.55 -7.09
C CYS A 559 -7.71 -7.92 -7.77
N SER A 560 -8.05 -8.02 -9.05
CA SER A 560 -8.23 -9.28 -9.77
C SER A 560 -6.96 -10.14 -9.75
N GLY A 561 -7.10 -11.41 -9.35
CA GLY A 561 -5.95 -12.32 -9.18
C GLY A 561 -4.99 -12.00 -8.02
N GLY A 562 -5.28 -11.00 -7.19
CA GLY A 562 -4.48 -10.63 -6.02
C GLY A 562 -4.60 -11.62 -4.85
N LYS A 563 -3.55 -11.72 -4.04
CA LYS A 563 -3.45 -12.57 -2.84
C LYS A 563 -3.22 -11.71 -1.59
N PHE A 564 -4.17 -11.74 -0.67
CA PHE A 564 -4.19 -10.93 0.54
C PHE A 564 -4.23 -11.84 1.76
N THR A 565 -3.22 -11.78 2.62
CA THR A 565 -3.10 -12.66 3.79
C THR A 565 -2.89 -11.85 5.06
N ASN A 566 -3.85 -11.90 5.98
CA ASN A 566 -3.74 -11.39 7.33
C ASN A 566 -4.64 -12.22 8.26
N GLU A 567 -4.16 -13.41 8.60
CA GLU A 567 -4.93 -14.45 9.29
C GLU A 567 -5.59 -13.95 10.59
N GLY A 568 -6.88 -14.26 10.75
CA GLY A 568 -7.69 -13.85 11.91
C GLY A 568 -7.96 -12.34 12.04
N LYS A 569 -7.37 -11.50 11.17
CA LYS A 569 -7.46 -10.03 11.14
C LYS A 569 -8.09 -9.58 9.80
N ALA A 570 -8.01 -8.28 9.49
CA ALA A 570 -8.49 -7.73 8.22
C ALA A 570 -7.37 -7.73 7.18
N ALA A 571 -7.62 -8.39 6.04
CA ALA A 571 -6.68 -8.49 4.93
C ALA A 571 -6.81 -7.26 4.01
N LEU A 572 -8.03 -6.90 3.62
CA LEU A 572 -8.34 -5.72 2.81
C LEU A 572 -9.39 -4.85 3.50
N VAL A 573 -9.10 -3.56 3.65
CA VAL A 573 -9.98 -2.58 4.31
C VAL A 573 -10.23 -1.40 3.38
N ALA A 574 -11.36 -1.38 2.69
CA ALA A 574 -11.85 -0.28 1.85
C ALA A 574 -13.15 0.31 2.42
N GLN A 575 -13.17 0.52 3.74
CA GLN A 575 -14.33 1.09 4.43
C GLN A 575 -14.47 2.58 4.11
N ASN A 576 -15.69 3.03 3.87
CA ASN A 576 -16.02 4.40 3.45
C ASN A 576 -15.22 4.89 2.23
N ALA A 577 -14.63 3.97 1.46
CA ALA A 577 -13.95 4.31 0.22
C ALA A 577 -15.00 4.79 -0.80
N LYS A 578 -14.64 5.78 -1.60
CA LYS A 578 -15.43 6.30 -2.71
C LYS A 578 -14.73 5.92 -3.99
N VAL A 579 -15.29 4.96 -4.72
CA VAL A 579 -14.79 4.48 -6.00
C VAL A 579 -15.79 4.93 -7.06
N THR A 580 -15.37 5.78 -7.98
CA THR A 580 -16.25 6.25 -9.07
C THR A 580 -16.44 5.17 -10.14
N GLY A 581 -15.45 4.30 -10.34
CA GLY A 581 -15.56 3.08 -11.14
C GLY A 581 -16.09 1.87 -10.35
N GLY A 582 -15.75 0.67 -10.82
CA GLY A 582 -16.08 -0.61 -10.18
C GLY A 582 -15.06 -1.06 -9.13
N VAL A 583 -15.44 -2.07 -8.36
CA VAL A 583 -14.55 -2.80 -7.45
C VAL A 583 -14.49 -4.25 -7.93
N PHE A 584 -13.32 -4.69 -8.37
CA PHE A 584 -13.09 -6.03 -8.91
C PHE A 584 -12.26 -6.86 -7.94
N LEU A 585 -12.88 -7.91 -7.41
CA LEU A 585 -12.31 -8.95 -6.54
C LEU A 585 -12.44 -10.31 -7.26
N SER A 586 -12.14 -10.32 -8.56
CA SER A 586 -12.39 -11.44 -9.49
C SER A 586 -11.10 -12.21 -9.85
N ASP A 587 -11.20 -13.10 -10.83
CA ASP A 587 -10.06 -13.79 -11.48
C ASP A 587 -9.09 -14.49 -10.52
N ASN A 588 -9.63 -15.34 -9.63
CA ASN A 588 -8.87 -16.07 -8.60
C ASN A 588 -8.29 -15.20 -7.47
N PHE A 589 -8.88 -14.03 -7.23
CA PHE A 589 -8.68 -13.26 -6.00
C PHE A 589 -8.72 -14.18 -4.77
N GLN A 590 -7.76 -14.02 -3.86
CA GLN A 590 -7.66 -14.81 -2.63
C GLN A 590 -7.45 -13.90 -1.43
N ALA A 591 -8.35 -13.98 -0.46
CA ALA A 591 -8.22 -13.28 0.81
C ALA A 591 -8.28 -14.27 2.00
N ILE A 592 -7.20 -14.33 2.77
CA ILE A 592 -7.16 -14.99 4.08
C ILE A 592 -7.23 -13.89 5.15
N GLY A 593 -8.39 -13.72 5.76
CA GLY A 593 -8.74 -12.59 6.63
C GLY A 593 -9.96 -11.83 6.09
N ARG A 594 -10.47 -10.87 6.88
CA ARG A 594 -11.67 -10.10 6.52
C ARG A 594 -11.39 -9.13 5.37
N VAL A 595 -12.26 -9.14 4.36
CA VAL A 595 -12.41 -8.07 3.37
C VAL A 595 -13.58 -7.18 3.78
N SER A 596 -13.34 -5.87 3.94
CA SER A 596 -14.35 -4.91 4.40
C SER A 596 -14.51 -3.73 3.45
N LEU A 597 -15.71 -3.63 2.87
CA LEU A 597 -16.28 -2.55 2.06
C LEU A 597 -17.40 -1.81 2.83
N PHE A 598 -17.37 -1.84 4.16
CA PHE A 598 -18.38 -1.19 5.01
C PHE A 598 -18.53 0.29 4.63
N GLY A 599 -19.76 0.72 4.30
CA GLY A 599 -20.07 2.10 3.93
C GLY A 599 -19.41 2.60 2.64
N ALA A 600 -18.80 1.71 1.84
CA ALA A 600 -18.19 2.11 0.58
C ALA A 600 -19.22 2.60 -0.43
N THR A 601 -18.85 3.57 -1.26
CA THR A 601 -19.63 4.02 -2.41
C THR A 601 -18.90 3.57 -3.68
N ILE A 602 -19.58 2.81 -4.53
CA ILE A 602 -19.05 2.20 -5.75
C ILE A 602 -19.92 2.66 -6.91
N GLY A 603 -19.32 3.39 -7.85
CA GLY A 603 -20.00 3.98 -9.01
C GLY A 603 -20.30 2.97 -10.11
N GLY A 604 -19.49 1.91 -10.22
CA GLY A 604 -19.69 0.76 -11.10
C GLY A 604 -20.22 -0.47 -10.35
N ASP A 605 -19.74 -1.64 -10.78
CA ASP A 605 -20.11 -2.93 -10.22
C ASP A 605 -19.19 -3.34 -9.05
N LEU A 606 -19.71 -4.17 -8.14
CA LEU A 606 -18.90 -4.94 -7.20
C LEU A 606 -18.83 -6.38 -7.69
N ASP A 607 -17.72 -6.74 -8.34
CA ASP A 607 -17.51 -8.07 -8.89
C ASP A 607 -16.62 -8.90 -7.97
N CYS A 608 -17.13 -10.00 -7.43
CA CYS A 608 -16.38 -10.99 -6.67
C CYS A 608 -16.28 -12.34 -7.42
N SER A 609 -16.54 -12.38 -8.72
CA SER A 609 -16.68 -13.62 -9.49
C SER A 609 -15.38 -14.44 -9.48
N GLY A 610 -15.47 -15.71 -9.10
CA GLY A 610 -14.31 -16.60 -8.95
C GLY A 610 -13.38 -16.31 -7.76
N GLY A 611 -13.72 -15.34 -6.90
CA GLY A 611 -12.94 -15.01 -5.71
C GLY A 611 -13.06 -16.03 -4.57
N LYS A 612 -11.99 -16.16 -3.77
CA LYS A 612 -11.88 -17.04 -2.60
C LYS A 612 -11.65 -16.20 -1.34
N PHE A 613 -12.58 -16.26 -0.40
CA PHE A 613 -12.56 -15.48 0.83
C PHE A 613 -12.58 -16.42 2.02
N THR A 614 -11.58 -16.34 2.90
CA THR A 614 -11.45 -17.24 4.06
C THR A 614 -11.24 -16.44 5.32
N ASN A 615 -12.17 -16.53 6.27
CA ASN A 615 -12.03 -16.00 7.61
C ASN A 615 -12.86 -16.85 8.59
N GLU A 616 -12.27 -17.97 9.01
CA GLU A 616 -12.96 -19.00 9.79
C GLU A 616 -13.60 -18.46 11.07
N GLY A 617 -14.86 -18.83 11.31
CA GLY A 617 -15.66 -18.37 12.47
C GLY A 617 -15.96 -16.87 12.52
N LYS A 618 -15.59 -16.09 11.50
CA LYS A 618 -15.74 -14.64 11.41
C LYS A 618 -16.34 -14.23 10.06
N ALA A 619 -16.54 -12.93 9.85
CA ALA A 619 -17.01 -12.42 8.56
C ALA A 619 -15.87 -12.38 7.54
N ALA A 620 -16.05 -13.06 6.41
CA ALA A 620 -15.09 -13.10 5.32
C ALA A 620 -15.22 -11.87 4.41
N LEU A 621 -16.45 -11.50 4.04
CA LEU A 621 -16.77 -10.32 3.23
C LEU A 621 -17.83 -9.45 3.94
N VAL A 622 -17.53 -8.16 4.11
CA VAL A 622 -18.41 -7.19 4.78
C VAL A 622 -18.63 -5.99 3.86
N ALA A 623 -19.78 -5.90 3.21
CA ALA A 623 -20.22 -4.74 2.42
C ALA A 623 -21.51 -4.13 3.00
N GLN A 624 -21.56 -3.99 4.33
CA GLN A 624 -22.71 -3.41 5.01
C GLN A 624 -22.83 -1.92 4.69
N ASN A 625 -24.05 -1.42 4.48
CA ASN A 625 -24.34 -0.05 4.10
C ASN A 625 -23.57 0.44 2.85
N ALA A 626 -23.04 -0.49 2.04
CA ALA A 626 -22.37 -0.13 0.80
C ALA A 626 -23.41 0.38 -0.21
N LYS A 627 -23.04 1.39 -0.99
CA LYS A 627 -23.84 1.94 -2.07
C LYS A 627 -23.18 1.58 -3.39
N VAL A 628 -23.79 0.66 -4.12
CA VAL A 628 -23.31 0.20 -5.43
C VAL A 628 -24.33 0.69 -6.46
N THR A 629 -23.93 1.56 -7.38
CA THR A 629 -24.82 2.02 -8.45
C THR A 629 -24.98 0.97 -9.55
N GLY A 630 -23.97 0.14 -9.79
CA GLY A 630 -24.05 -1.05 -10.62
C GLY A 630 -24.60 -2.28 -9.87
N GLY A 631 -24.22 -3.47 -10.34
CA GLY A 631 -24.57 -4.77 -9.76
C GLY A 631 -23.56 -5.29 -8.73
N VAL A 632 -23.96 -6.35 -8.02
CA VAL A 632 -23.09 -7.13 -7.13
C VAL A 632 -23.06 -8.57 -7.63
N PHE A 633 -21.87 -9.04 -8.02
CA PHE A 633 -21.68 -10.36 -8.62
C PHE A 633 -20.88 -11.26 -7.68
N LEU A 634 -21.53 -12.24 -7.08
CA LEU A 634 -20.95 -13.33 -6.29
C LEU A 634 -21.04 -14.63 -7.11
N SER A 635 -20.48 -14.63 -8.32
CA SER A 635 -20.65 -15.66 -9.35
C SER A 635 -19.39 -16.50 -9.66
N ASP A 636 -19.48 -17.38 -10.64
CA ASP A 636 -18.35 -18.09 -11.29
C ASP A 636 -17.40 -18.79 -10.33
N ASN A 637 -17.94 -19.66 -9.47
CA ASN A 637 -17.21 -20.39 -8.43
C ASN A 637 -16.69 -19.54 -7.27
N PHE A 638 -17.34 -18.42 -6.98
CA PHE A 638 -17.18 -17.68 -5.72
C PHE A 638 -17.19 -18.65 -4.52
N GLN A 639 -16.19 -18.51 -3.65
CA GLN A 639 -16.02 -19.31 -2.44
C GLN A 639 -15.83 -18.39 -1.24
N ALA A 640 -16.71 -18.50 -0.25
CA ALA A 640 -16.51 -17.85 1.04
C ALA A 640 -16.54 -18.89 2.16
N ILE A 641 -15.47 -18.94 2.97
CA ILE A 641 -15.40 -19.66 4.24
C ILE A 641 -15.53 -18.60 5.34
N GLY A 642 -16.71 -18.47 5.92
CA GLY A 642 -17.08 -17.40 6.85
C GLY A 642 -18.25 -16.54 6.32
N LYS A 643 -18.79 -15.69 7.19
CA LYS A 643 -20.01 -14.92 6.91
C LYS A 643 -19.81 -13.88 5.82
N VAL A 644 -20.76 -13.78 4.88
CA VAL A 644 -20.89 -12.67 3.91
C VAL A 644 -22.01 -11.74 4.36
N SER A 645 -21.74 -10.44 4.44
CA SER A 645 -22.70 -9.45 4.98
C SER A 645 -22.90 -8.28 4.02
N LEU A 646 -24.12 -8.16 3.50
CA LEU A 646 -24.66 -7.06 2.66
C LEU A 646 -25.73 -6.24 3.37
N PHE A 647 -25.83 -6.36 4.71
CA PHE A 647 -26.81 -5.65 5.54
C PHE A 647 -26.92 -4.16 5.19
N GLY A 648 -28.12 -3.69 4.87
CA GLY A 648 -28.42 -2.29 4.57
C GLY A 648 -27.77 -1.74 3.30
N ALA A 649 -27.21 -2.60 2.43
CA ALA A 649 -26.61 -2.15 1.18
C ALA A 649 -27.67 -1.68 0.17
N THR A 650 -27.30 -0.74 -0.68
CA THR A 650 -28.12 -0.29 -1.82
C THR A 650 -27.43 -0.71 -3.11
N ILE A 651 -28.13 -1.43 -3.97
CA ILE A 651 -27.64 -1.96 -5.25
C ILE A 651 -28.54 -1.41 -6.38
N GLY A 652 -27.95 -0.66 -7.31
CA GLY A 652 -28.67 -0.08 -8.45
C GLY A 652 -28.91 -1.06 -9.59
N GLY A 653 -28.08 -2.10 -9.71
CA GLY A 653 -28.20 -3.19 -10.67
C GLY A 653 -28.71 -4.49 -10.05
N ASP A 654 -28.17 -5.61 -10.51
CA ASP A 654 -28.56 -6.96 -10.10
C ASP A 654 -27.65 -7.49 -8.95
N LEU A 655 -28.20 -8.33 -8.07
CA LEU A 655 -27.44 -9.15 -7.12
C LEU A 655 -27.45 -10.60 -7.61
N ASN A 656 -26.31 -11.08 -8.12
CA ASN A 656 -26.16 -12.45 -8.59
C ASN A 656 -25.32 -13.26 -7.61
N CYS A 657 -25.86 -14.35 -7.09
CA CYS A 657 -25.16 -15.30 -6.24
C CYS A 657 -25.13 -16.67 -6.91
N SER A 658 -23.97 -17.08 -7.41
CA SER A 658 -23.70 -18.43 -7.89
C SER A 658 -22.32 -18.93 -7.44
N GLY A 659 -22.28 -20.07 -6.74
CA GLY A 659 -21.04 -20.52 -6.10
C GLY A 659 -21.25 -21.29 -4.81
N ARG A 660 -20.35 -21.13 -3.85
CA ARG A 660 -20.38 -21.86 -2.57
C ARG A 660 -20.02 -20.94 -1.39
N ILE A 661 -20.91 -20.86 -0.41
CA ILE A 661 -20.60 -20.25 0.89
C ILE A 661 -20.62 -21.36 1.95
N LEU A 662 -19.53 -21.48 2.68
CA LEU A 662 -19.34 -22.43 3.76
C LEU A 662 -19.07 -21.72 5.06
N GLU A 663 -19.48 -22.38 6.13
CA GLU A 663 -18.90 -22.15 7.44
C GLU A 663 -17.91 -23.29 7.74
N ASP A 664 -16.84 -22.97 8.46
CA ASP A 664 -15.91 -23.84 9.20
C ASP A 664 -15.67 -25.27 8.65
N GLU A 665 -14.42 -25.55 8.27
CA GLU A 665 -13.98 -26.86 7.82
C GLU A 665 -14.21 -27.95 8.88
N GLN A 666 -14.20 -27.61 10.18
CA GLN A 666 -14.51 -28.53 11.28
C GLN A 666 -16.00 -28.92 11.30
N VAL A 667 -16.92 -28.00 10.96
CA VAL A 667 -18.35 -28.29 10.85
C VAL A 667 -18.62 -29.16 9.63
N THR A 668 -17.95 -28.88 8.51
CA THR A 668 -18.04 -29.67 7.28
C THR A 668 -17.49 -31.10 7.48
N ALA A 669 -16.40 -31.25 8.24
CA ALA A 669 -15.83 -32.55 8.60
C ALA A 669 -16.79 -33.35 9.50
N ILE A 670 -17.46 -32.72 10.46
CA ILE A 670 -18.51 -33.33 11.29
C ILE A 670 -19.69 -33.78 10.43
N LEU A 671 -20.12 -32.96 9.47
CA LEU A 671 -21.19 -33.29 8.51
C LEU A 671 -20.83 -34.52 7.64
N CYS A 672 -19.59 -34.58 7.15
CA CYS A 672 -19.06 -35.72 6.41
C CYS A 672 -18.92 -36.98 7.28
N LEU A 673 -18.52 -36.84 8.55
CA LEU A 673 -18.46 -37.95 9.50
C LEU A 673 -19.87 -38.49 9.78
N CYS A 674 -20.86 -37.62 9.98
CA CYS A 674 -22.27 -37.97 10.18
C CYS A 674 -22.87 -38.67 8.94
N LEU A 675 -22.60 -38.17 7.73
CA LEU A 675 -23.05 -38.80 6.48
C LEU A 675 -22.37 -40.15 6.22
N LYS A 676 -21.10 -40.31 6.59
CA LYS A 676 -20.41 -41.61 6.54
C LYS A 676 -20.96 -42.58 7.59
N ILE A 677 -21.31 -42.11 8.78
CA ILE A 677 -21.99 -42.91 9.82
C ILE A 677 -23.36 -43.39 9.32
N ASP A 678 -24.10 -42.56 8.60
CA ASP A 678 -25.40 -42.92 7.99
C ASP A 678 -25.24 -44.05 6.94
N ARG A 679 -24.21 -43.98 6.08
CA ARG A 679 -23.85 -45.06 5.14
C ARG A 679 -23.38 -46.35 5.84
N VAL A 680 -22.71 -46.24 6.98
CA VAL A 680 -22.23 -47.39 7.76
C VAL A 680 -23.38 -48.02 8.56
N LEU A 681 -24.34 -47.24 9.05
CA LEU A 681 -25.53 -47.74 9.74
C LEU A 681 -26.44 -48.54 8.80
N GLN A 682 -26.53 -48.19 7.52
CA GLN A 682 -27.26 -48.99 6.52
C GLN A 682 -26.63 -50.38 6.26
N ASN A 683 -25.34 -50.58 6.59
CA ASN A 683 -24.68 -51.88 6.49
C ASN A 683 -24.56 -52.52 7.89
N LYS A 684 -25.63 -53.21 8.32
CA LYS A 684 -25.76 -54.07 9.52
C LYS A 684 -24.45 -54.26 10.31
N LEU A 685 -24.24 -53.44 11.34
CA LEU A 685 -23.10 -53.58 12.24
C LEU A 685 -23.32 -54.74 13.23
N SER A 686 -22.38 -55.71 13.24
CA SER A 686 -22.24 -56.69 14.33
C SER A 686 -21.43 -56.10 15.50
N ARG A 687 -21.73 -56.53 16.73
CA ARG A 687 -21.07 -56.07 17.98
C ARG A 687 -19.53 -56.15 17.97
N LYS A 688 -18.90 -56.94 17.09
CA LYS A 688 -17.44 -57.03 16.97
C LYS A 688 -16.81 -55.79 16.31
N ALA A 689 -17.52 -55.15 15.37
CA ALA A 689 -17.00 -53.98 14.67
C ALA A 689 -16.92 -52.74 15.58
N VAL A 690 -17.89 -52.56 16.48
CA VAL A 690 -17.90 -51.44 17.46
C VAL A 690 -16.72 -51.53 18.43
N LYS A 691 -16.30 -52.74 18.82
CA LYS A 691 -15.13 -52.97 19.69
C LYS A 691 -13.80 -52.74 18.98
N PHE A 692 -13.73 -53.01 17.67
CA PHE A 692 -12.56 -52.73 16.84
C PHE A 692 -12.32 -51.22 16.69
N TRP A 693 -13.39 -50.43 16.53
CA TRP A 693 -13.32 -48.97 16.41
C TRP A 693 -12.94 -48.26 17.72
N LEU A 694 -13.27 -48.82 18.89
CA LEU A 694 -12.86 -48.30 20.20
C LEU A 694 -11.35 -48.31 20.44
N ASN A 695 -10.61 -49.20 19.77
CA ASN A 695 -9.15 -49.33 19.93
C ASN A 695 -8.33 -48.43 18.99
N LEU A 696 -8.98 -47.66 18.10
CA LEU A 696 -8.32 -46.83 17.08
C LEU A 696 -8.26 -45.33 17.43
N LEU A 697 -8.79 -44.90 18.58
CA LEU A 697 -8.74 -43.49 19.00
C LEU A 697 -7.41 -43.19 19.76
N PRO A 698 -6.55 -42.29 19.26
CA PRO A 698 -5.35 -41.89 19.98
C PRO A 698 -5.72 -40.89 21.09
N VAL A 699 -5.52 -41.29 22.34
CA VAL A 699 -5.57 -40.38 23.50
C VAL A 699 -4.17 -39.78 23.69
N LYS A 700 -3.98 -38.51 23.32
CA LYS A 700 -2.91 -37.68 23.88
C LYS A 700 -3.56 -36.57 24.72
N GLN A 701 -3.49 -36.74 26.04
CA GLN A 701 -3.75 -35.67 26.99
C GLN A 701 -2.53 -34.73 27.00
N ASN A 702 -2.73 -33.45 26.74
CA ASN A 702 -1.85 -32.39 27.23
C ASN A 702 -2.70 -31.30 27.89
N LYS A 703 -2.24 -30.87 29.07
CA LYS A 703 -2.86 -29.92 30.01
C LYS A 703 -2.63 -28.46 29.63
N ALA A 704 -3.61 -27.61 29.98
CA ALA A 704 -3.60 -26.17 30.35
C ALA A 704 -4.47 -25.24 29.45
N PRO A 705 -4.94 -24.08 29.96
CA PRO A 705 -5.59 -23.78 31.25
C PRO A 705 -7.05 -23.29 31.08
N GLU A 706 -7.77 -23.16 32.20
CA GLU A 706 -9.19 -22.81 32.31
C GLU A 706 -9.52 -21.39 31.83
N GLU A 707 -10.24 -21.25 30.72
CA GLU A 707 -11.23 -20.17 30.52
C GLU A 707 -12.19 -20.53 29.36
N ALA A 708 -13.49 -20.53 29.68
CA ALA A 708 -14.63 -20.66 28.75
C ALA A 708 -14.67 -21.87 27.78
N VAL A 709 -14.56 -23.10 28.31
CA VAL A 709 -14.83 -24.32 27.52
C VAL A 709 -16.34 -24.59 27.44
N LYS A 710 -16.97 -24.16 26.32
CA LYS A 710 -18.18 -24.84 25.79
C LYS A 710 -17.83 -26.34 25.60
N PRO A 711 -18.74 -27.28 25.90
CA PRO A 711 -18.38 -28.68 26.10
C PRO A 711 -17.64 -29.24 24.88
N SER A 712 -16.41 -29.71 25.08
CA SER A 712 -15.57 -30.27 24.03
C SER A 712 -16.17 -31.57 23.48
N LEU A 713 -15.86 -31.85 22.21
CA LEU A 713 -16.32 -32.98 21.39
C LEU A 713 -16.30 -34.34 22.12
N GLY A 714 -15.36 -34.54 23.04
CA GLY A 714 -15.23 -35.76 23.85
C GLY A 714 -16.43 -36.01 24.77
N VAL A 715 -17.01 -34.96 25.37
CA VAL A 715 -18.16 -35.08 26.28
C VAL A 715 -19.43 -35.49 25.50
N PHE A 716 -19.58 -35.00 24.27
CA PHE A 716 -20.74 -35.30 23.43
C PHE A 716 -20.70 -36.71 22.84
N LEU A 717 -19.53 -37.17 22.37
CA LEU A 717 -19.36 -38.55 21.92
C LEU A 717 -19.60 -39.55 23.06
N ILE A 718 -19.15 -39.20 24.29
CA ILE A 718 -19.42 -39.97 25.50
C ILE A 718 -20.92 -39.95 25.84
N LEU A 719 -21.62 -38.83 25.72
CA LEU A 719 -23.07 -38.74 25.98
C LEU A 719 -23.90 -39.56 24.97
N VAL A 720 -23.57 -39.49 23.68
CA VAL A 720 -24.21 -40.29 22.62
C VAL A 720 -23.94 -41.78 22.81
N LEU A 721 -22.70 -42.17 23.15
CA LEU A 721 -22.35 -43.56 23.47
C LEU A 721 -23.02 -44.04 24.78
N LYS A 722 -23.14 -43.18 25.79
CA LYS A 722 -23.82 -43.48 27.05
C LYS A 722 -25.33 -43.64 26.84
N HIS A 723 -25.95 -42.86 25.96
CA HIS A 723 -27.35 -43.01 25.53
C HIS A 723 -27.57 -44.26 24.66
N LEU A 724 -26.66 -44.57 23.74
CA LEU A 724 -26.67 -45.80 22.95
C LEU A 724 -26.56 -47.06 23.83
N MET A 725 -25.82 -46.98 24.94
CA MET A 725 -25.69 -48.08 25.91
C MET A 725 -26.86 -48.20 26.90
N THR A 726 -27.59 -47.11 27.19
CA THR A 726 -28.74 -47.13 28.12
C THR A 726 -30.10 -47.25 27.41
N ALA A 727 -30.16 -47.08 26.09
CA ALA A 727 -31.39 -47.21 25.32
C ALA A 727 -31.89 -48.67 25.30
N ARG A 728 -32.95 -48.96 26.07
CA ARG A 728 -33.82 -50.13 25.88
C ARG A 728 -34.67 -49.97 24.61
N ALA A 729 -34.04 -50.02 23.43
CA ALA A 729 -34.76 -50.08 22.16
C ALA A 729 -35.02 -51.54 21.76
N LYS A 730 -36.28 -51.90 21.50
CA LYS A 730 -36.72 -53.28 21.17
C LYS A 730 -36.39 -53.71 19.72
N SER A 731 -35.90 -52.83 18.85
CA SER A 731 -35.42 -53.17 17.50
C SER A 731 -34.39 -52.16 16.98
N VAL A 732 -33.57 -52.60 16.01
CA VAL A 732 -32.54 -51.78 15.34
C VAL A 732 -33.18 -50.65 14.51
N SER A 733 -34.35 -50.88 13.91
CA SER A 733 -35.08 -49.88 13.11
C SER A 733 -35.59 -48.67 13.93
N ALA A 734 -35.95 -48.89 15.19
CA ALA A 734 -36.36 -47.80 16.08
C ALA A 734 -35.18 -46.94 16.52
N LEU A 735 -33.99 -47.54 16.62
CA LEU A 735 -32.73 -46.86 16.98
C LEU A 735 -32.21 -45.99 15.82
N GLU A 736 -32.28 -46.49 14.58
CA GLU A 736 -31.97 -45.73 13.37
C GLU A 736 -32.87 -44.48 13.23
N PHE A 737 -34.18 -44.65 13.41
CA PHE A 737 -35.13 -43.54 13.28
C PHE A 737 -34.90 -42.44 14.32
N PHE A 738 -34.59 -42.83 15.57
CA PHE A 738 -34.41 -41.88 16.67
C PHE A 738 -33.09 -41.11 16.55
N VAL A 739 -31.99 -41.79 16.23
CA VAL A 739 -30.66 -41.18 16.09
C VAL A 739 -30.63 -40.21 14.91
N VAL A 740 -31.24 -40.56 13.78
CA VAL A 740 -31.32 -39.68 12.60
C VAL A 740 -32.20 -38.45 12.87
N GLN A 741 -33.32 -38.58 13.59
CA GLN A 741 -34.15 -37.43 13.95
C GLN A 741 -33.46 -36.46 14.91
N ASP A 742 -32.77 -36.96 15.94
CA ASP A 742 -32.10 -36.08 16.91
C ASP A 742 -30.83 -35.44 16.35
N LEU A 743 -30.08 -36.12 15.48
CA LEU A 743 -28.98 -35.52 14.71
C LEU A 743 -29.49 -34.41 13.79
N ASN A 744 -30.57 -34.65 13.02
CA ASN A 744 -31.18 -33.62 12.18
C ASN A 744 -31.66 -32.43 13.01
N ARG A 745 -32.31 -32.67 14.15
CA ARG A 745 -32.80 -31.61 15.04
C ARG A 745 -31.65 -30.79 15.66
N PHE A 746 -30.52 -31.43 15.98
CA PHE A 746 -29.32 -30.76 16.48
C PHE A 746 -28.61 -29.93 15.39
N MET A 747 -28.50 -30.48 14.19
CA MET A 747 -27.97 -29.79 13.00
C MET A 747 -28.79 -28.54 12.67
N VAL A 748 -30.13 -28.63 12.72
CA VAL A 748 -31.05 -27.52 12.45
C VAL A 748 -30.97 -26.42 13.51
N LYS A 749 -30.95 -26.76 14.81
CA LYS A 749 -30.76 -25.76 15.88
C LYS A 749 -29.43 -25.02 15.78
N ARG A 750 -28.39 -25.67 15.24
CA ARG A 750 -27.08 -25.04 15.00
C ARG A 750 -27.09 -24.17 13.73
N ALA A 751 -27.79 -24.60 12.67
CA ALA A 751 -27.99 -23.82 11.44
C ALA A 751 -28.81 -22.54 11.66
N GLU A 752 -29.79 -22.53 12.58
CA GLU A 752 -30.51 -21.31 12.99
C GLU A 752 -29.62 -20.27 13.69
N SER A 753 -28.49 -20.68 14.28
CA SER A 753 -27.58 -19.78 15.01
C SER A 753 -26.47 -19.19 14.13
N ILE A 754 -26.37 -19.60 12.87
CA ILE A 754 -25.18 -19.34 12.04
C ILE A 754 -25.62 -18.70 10.72
N VAL A 755 -25.24 -17.43 10.53
CA VAL A 755 -25.62 -16.63 9.36
C VAL A 755 -24.53 -16.72 8.30
N ALA A 756 -24.82 -17.41 7.20
CA ALA A 756 -23.91 -17.55 6.07
C ALA A 756 -23.94 -16.31 5.15
N LEU A 757 -25.16 -15.86 4.80
CA LEU A 757 -25.39 -14.64 4.01
C LEU A 757 -26.38 -13.74 4.75
N LEU A 758 -25.92 -12.55 5.16
CA LEU A 758 -26.75 -11.53 5.79
C LEU A 758 -27.01 -10.39 4.81
N ALA A 759 -28.19 -10.35 4.21
CA ALA A 759 -28.65 -9.33 3.27
C ALA A 759 -29.94 -8.66 3.76
N ASP A 760 -30.06 -8.43 5.06
CA ASP A 760 -31.23 -7.77 5.64
C ASP A 760 -31.27 -6.28 5.27
N ALA A 761 -32.48 -5.77 5.07
CA ALA A 761 -32.77 -4.39 4.69
C ALA A 761 -31.99 -3.92 3.44
N ILE A 762 -31.61 -4.85 2.57
CA ILE A 762 -30.98 -4.54 1.29
C ILE A 762 -32.01 -3.92 0.34
N ASP A 763 -31.60 -2.94 -0.45
CA ASP A 763 -32.42 -2.30 -1.48
C ASP A 763 -31.78 -2.55 -2.86
N VAL A 764 -32.37 -3.46 -3.64
CA VAL A 764 -31.89 -3.87 -4.96
C VAL A 764 -32.88 -3.40 -6.01
N LYS A 765 -32.47 -2.52 -6.92
CA LYS A 765 -33.35 -2.04 -8.00
C LYS A 765 -33.54 -3.08 -9.11
N GLY A 766 -32.55 -3.95 -9.32
CA GLY A 766 -32.58 -5.03 -10.30
C GLY A 766 -33.12 -6.35 -9.77
N ASN A 767 -32.57 -7.44 -10.28
CA ASN A 767 -32.91 -8.81 -9.92
C ASN A 767 -32.03 -9.31 -8.77
N VAL A 768 -32.56 -10.22 -7.95
CA VAL A 768 -31.78 -11.03 -7.00
C VAL A 768 -31.84 -12.48 -7.46
N SER A 769 -30.70 -13.05 -7.85
CA SER A 769 -30.59 -14.41 -8.38
C SER A 769 -29.74 -15.28 -7.45
N LEU A 770 -30.34 -16.30 -6.83
CA LEU A 770 -29.67 -17.35 -6.08
C LEU A 770 -29.67 -18.64 -6.92
N LYS A 771 -28.62 -18.85 -7.74
CA LYS A 771 -28.55 -19.96 -8.72
C LYS A 771 -27.31 -20.83 -8.55
N ASP A 772 -27.45 -22.13 -8.76
CA ASP A 772 -26.32 -23.09 -8.74
C ASP A 772 -25.47 -23.02 -7.46
N PHE A 773 -26.11 -22.61 -6.36
CA PHE A 773 -25.46 -22.14 -5.14
C PHE A 773 -25.45 -23.24 -4.07
N LYS A 774 -24.31 -23.48 -3.41
CA LYS A 774 -24.21 -24.35 -2.22
C LYS A 774 -24.03 -23.48 -0.98
N VAL A 775 -24.90 -23.65 0.01
CA VAL A 775 -24.87 -22.88 1.26
C VAL A 775 -25.17 -23.76 2.46
N GLU A 776 -24.40 -23.58 3.51
CA GLU A 776 -24.59 -24.25 4.81
C GLU A 776 -24.78 -23.13 5.87
N GLY A 777 -25.99 -22.99 6.41
CA GLY A 777 -26.37 -21.91 7.34
C GLY A 777 -27.58 -21.08 6.90
N LEU A 778 -27.86 -19.98 7.62
CA LEU A 778 -28.95 -19.06 7.35
C LEU A 778 -28.61 -18.06 6.24
N ILE A 779 -29.49 -17.96 5.25
CA ILE A 779 -29.61 -16.83 4.32
C ILE A 779 -30.74 -15.94 4.82
N SER A 780 -30.40 -14.71 5.19
CA SER A 780 -31.37 -13.72 5.68
C SER A 780 -31.51 -12.57 4.68
N LEU A 781 -32.74 -12.37 4.21
CA LEU A 781 -33.19 -11.26 3.37
C LEU A 781 -34.31 -10.51 4.10
N TYR A 782 -34.20 -10.40 5.42
CA TYR A 782 -35.23 -9.80 6.26
C TYR A 782 -35.43 -8.34 5.86
N GLY A 783 -36.66 -7.95 5.52
CA GLY A 783 -36.97 -6.58 5.11
C GLY A 783 -36.31 -6.12 3.81
N ALA A 784 -35.80 -7.04 2.99
CA ALA A 784 -35.19 -6.72 1.69
C ALA A 784 -36.22 -6.13 0.72
N ARG A 785 -35.79 -5.19 -0.13
CA ARG A 785 -36.56 -4.66 -1.26
C ARG A 785 -35.89 -5.08 -2.56
N VAL A 786 -36.65 -5.76 -3.42
CA VAL A 786 -36.20 -6.25 -4.73
C VAL A 786 -37.12 -5.67 -5.79
N GLY A 787 -36.57 -4.79 -6.63
CA GLY A 787 -37.31 -4.02 -7.63
C GLY A 787 -37.85 -4.85 -8.78
N LYS A 788 -37.20 -5.99 -9.10
CA LYS A 788 -37.62 -6.93 -10.15
C LYS A 788 -37.83 -8.35 -9.59
N THR A 789 -37.08 -9.34 -10.09
CA THR A 789 -37.29 -10.74 -9.75
C THR A 789 -36.37 -11.21 -8.62
N LEU A 790 -36.91 -11.93 -7.63
CA LEU A 790 -36.16 -12.79 -6.72
C LEU A 790 -36.26 -14.24 -7.22
N GLU A 791 -35.15 -14.79 -7.72
CA GLU A 791 -35.09 -16.14 -8.26
C GLU A 791 -34.24 -17.06 -7.38
N ILE A 792 -34.81 -18.22 -7.00
CA ILE A 792 -34.14 -19.26 -6.22
C ILE A 792 -34.19 -20.58 -6.99
N ALA A 793 -33.06 -21.01 -7.56
CA ALA A 793 -33.02 -22.21 -8.41
C ALA A 793 -31.70 -22.99 -8.31
N ARG A 794 -31.76 -24.31 -8.51
CA ARG A 794 -30.59 -25.21 -8.57
C ARG A 794 -29.67 -25.13 -7.32
N ILE A 795 -30.26 -24.98 -6.13
CA ILE A 795 -29.49 -24.98 -4.87
C ILE A 795 -28.93 -26.39 -4.60
N ARG A 796 -27.63 -26.47 -4.33
CA ARG A 796 -26.91 -27.72 -4.03
C ARG A 796 -26.93 -27.96 -2.52
N ALA A 797 -27.46 -29.12 -2.09
CA ALA A 797 -27.62 -29.51 -0.68
C ALA A 797 -28.54 -28.59 0.18
N PRO A 798 -29.80 -28.37 -0.23
CA PRO A 798 -30.74 -27.48 0.46
C PRO A 798 -31.05 -27.87 1.92
N GLN A 799 -30.74 -29.11 2.33
CA GLN A 799 -30.95 -29.58 3.70
C GLN A 799 -30.14 -28.84 4.78
N GLY A 800 -29.00 -28.23 4.41
CA GLY A 800 -28.17 -27.45 5.33
C GLY A 800 -28.53 -25.96 5.38
N MET A 801 -29.56 -25.54 4.65
CA MET A 801 -29.94 -24.14 4.47
C MET A 801 -31.15 -23.78 5.35
N ALA A 802 -31.13 -22.56 5.89
CA ALA A 802 -32.32 -21.86 6.35
C ALA A 802 -32.49 -20.56 5.56
N LEU A 803 -33.74 -20.16 5.30
CA LEU A 803 -34.07 -18.99 4.49
C LEU A 803 -35.07 -18.11 5.22
N ASP A 804 -34.70 -16.86 5.48
CA ASP A 804 -35.55 -15.85 6.08
C ASP A 804 -35.90 -14.75 5.07
N LEU A 805 -37.17 -14.70 4.66
CA LEU A 805 -37.74 -13.70 3.75
C LEU A 805 -38.77 -12.81 4.46
N ARG A 806 -38.76 -12.76 5.80
CA ARG A 806 -39.77 -11.99 6.54
C ARG A 806 -39.71 -10.51 6.16
N PHE A 807 -40.89 -9.92 5.98
CA PHE A 807 -41.08 -8.51 5.58
C PHE A 807 -40.38 -8.08 4.28
N ALA A 808 -39.89 -9.02 3.47
CA ALA A 808 -39.31 -8.69 2.17
C ALA A 808 -40.39 -8.26 1.16
N GLN A 809 -40.04 -7.35 0.27
CA GLN A 809 -40.89 -6.84 -0.81
C GLN A 809 -40.22 -7.15 -2.15
N VAL A 810 -40.92 -7.87 -3.02
CA VAL A 810 -40.40 -8.34 -4.31
C VAL A 810 -41.44 -8.08 -5.39
N GLN A 811 -41.06 -7.76 -6.63
CA GLN A 811 -42.04 -7.70 -7.72
C GLN A 811 -42.45 -9.11 -8.17
N THR A 812 -41.48 -9.91 -8.62
CA THR A 812 -41.70 -11.29 -9.07
C THR A 812 -40.92 -12.27 -8.20
N PHE A 813 -41.60 -13.26 -7.61
CA PHE A 813 -40.95 -14.33 -6.86
C PHE A 813 -40.92 -15.63 -7.67
N GLU A 814 -39.72 -16.13 -7.97
CA GLU A 814 -39.47 -17.37 -8.71
C GLU A 814 -38.71 -18.36 -7.85
N HIS A 815 -39.21 -19.59 -7.73
CA HIS A 815 -38.54 -20.64 -6.96
C HIS A 815 -38.70 -22.01 -7.60
N ALA A 816 -37.64 -22.83 -7.51
CA ALA A 816 -37.70 -24.26 -7.84
C ALA A 816 -37.96 -25.09 -6.56
N GLU A 817 -38.91 -26.04 -6.60
CA GLU A 817 -39.30 -26.84 -5.43
C GLU A 817 -38.12 -27.57 -4.77
N ASN A 818 -37.22 -28.15 -5.59
CA ASN A 818 -36.04 -28.88 -5.10
C ASN A 818 -34.94 -27.98 -4.52
N SER A 819 -35.12 -26.65 -4.57
CA SER A 819 -34.15 -25.66 -4.12
C SER A 819 -34.52 -24.97 -2.82
N LEU A 820 -35.71 -25.26 -2.27
CA LEU A 820 -36.17 -24.74 -0.99
C LEU A 820 -35.63 -25.58 0.19
N PRO A 821 -35.46 -24.97 1.39
CA PRO A 821 -34.92 -25.66 2.55
C PRO A 821 -35.90 -26.69 3.15
N LEU A 822 -35.41 -27.51 4.10
CA LEU A 822 -36.24 -28.50 4.81
C LEU A 822 -37.37 -27.83 5.63
N SER A 823 -38.41 -28.61 5.92
CA SER A 823 -39.53 -28.16 6.76
C SER A 823 -39.04 -27.71 8.13
N GLY A 824 -39.42 -26.49 8.52
CA GLY A 824 -38.94 -25.79 9.71
C GLY A 824 -38.04 -24.59 9.40
N ASN A 825 -37.40 -24.56 8.23
CA ASN A 825 -36.29 -23.64 7.95
C ASN A 825 -36.61 -22.54 6.94
N LEU A 826 -37.90 -22.31 6.64
CA LEU A 826 -38.35 -21.24 5.73
C LEU A 826 -39.23 -20.25 6.50
N ALA A 827 -38.83 -18.98 6.57
CA ALA A 827 -39.63 -17.93 7.22
C ALA A 827 -40.17 -16.94 6.18
N LEU A 828 -41.51 -16.84 6.08
CA LEU A 828 -42.19 -16.05 5.03
C LEU A 828 -43.08 -14.94 5.57
N ASN A 829 -43.21 -14.79 6.89
CA ASN A 829 -44.16 -13.86 7.47
C ASN A 829 -43.87 -12.40 7.07
N GLY A 830 -44.84 -11.74 6.45
CA GLY A 830 -44.70 -10.38 5.95
C GLY A 830 -44.10 -10.27 4.54
N LEU A 831 -43.74 -11.38 3.90
CA LEU A 831 -43.30 -11.39 2.50
C LEU A 831 -44.44 -10.89 1.59
N ALA A 832 -44.13 -9.95 0.69
CA ALA A 832 -45.05 -9.41 -0.30
C ALA A 832 -44.47 -9.57 -1.72
N TYR A 833 -45.29 -10.05 -2.65
CA TYR A 833 -44.95 -10.22 -4.07
C TYR A 833 -46.15 -9.98 -4.98
N GLU A 834 -45.92 -9.43 -6.18
CA GLU A 834 -46.98 -9.14 -7.16
C GLU A 834 -47.25 -10.34 -8.07
N VAL A 835 -46.19 -11.00 -8.54
CA VAL A 835 -46.26 -12.14 -9.46
C VAL A 835 -45.48 -13.33 -8.90
N LEU A 836 -46.04 -14.54 -9.05
CA LEU A 836 -45.34 -15.80 -8.76
C LEU A 836 -44.93 -16.45 -10.10
N GLY A 837 -43.64 -16.41 -10.45
CA GLY A 837 -43.16 -16.70 -11.81
C GLY A 837 -43.07 -18.19 -12.18
N THR A 838 -43.77 -19.07 -11.47
CA THR A 838 -43.90 -20.48 -11.86
C THR A 838 -44.83 -20.59 -13.08
N LYS A 839 -44.40 -21.27 -14.15
CA LYS A 839 -45.27 -21.61 -15.31
C LYS A 839 -46.62 -22.17 -14.84
N PRO A 840 -47.74 -21.85 -15.51
CA PRO A 840 -49.07 -22.26 -15.07
C PRO A 840 -49.19 -23.78 -15.12
N LEU A 841 -49.16 -24.43 -13.95
CA LEU A 841 -49.20 -25.89 -13.82
C LEU A 841 -50.21 -26.31 -12.74
N GLN A 842 -51.49 -26.22 -13.09
CA GLN A 842 -52.61 -27.15 -12.81
C GLN A 842 -52.79 -27.89 -11.46
N ASN A 843 -52.03 -27.64 -10.38
CA ASN A 843 -52.17 -28.40 -9.13
C ASN A 843 -52.05 -27.55 -7.85
N CYS A 844 -53.19 -27.27 -7.23
CA CYS A 844 -53.33 -26.55 -5.97
C CYS A 844 -52.52 -27.13 -4.79
N GLU A 845 -52.32 -28.45 -4.76
CA GLU A 845 -51.54 -29.08 -3.68
C GLU A 845 -50.06 -28.66 -3.68
N ARG A 846 -49.49 -28.36 -4.84
CA ARG A 846 -48.09 -27.90 -4.96
C ARG A 846 -47.91 -26.51 -4.34
N HIS A 847 -48.88 -25.62 -4.54
CA HIS A 847 -48.88 -24.27 -3.98
C HIS A 847 -48.94 -24.23 -2.43
N LEU A 848 -49.59 -25.20 -1.79
CA LEU A 848 -49.63 -25.30 -0.33
C LEU A 848 -48.39 -25.98 0.25
N THR A 849 -47.75 -26.87 -0.50
CA THR A 849 -46.66 -27.71 -0.01
C THR A 849 -45.44 -26.89 0.41
N TRP A 850 -45.05 -25.87 -0.38
CA TRP A 850 -43.91 -25.01 -0.03
C TRP A 850 -44.21 -24.05 1.13
N LEU A 851 -45.44 -23.51 1.23
CA LEU A 851 -45.86 -22.70 2.38
C LEU A 851 -45.82 -23.49 3.70
N ARG A 852 -46.05 -24.80 3.64
CA ARG A 852 -46.00 -25.71 4.79
C ARG A 852 -44.59 -26.03 5.28
N LEU A 853 -43.55 -25.62 4.55
CA LEU A 853 -42.14 -25.70 4.98
C LEU A 853 -41.82 -24.74 6.14
N GLN A 854 -42.72 -23.83 6.51
CA GLN A 854 -42.56 -22.93 7.65
C GLN A 854 -42.51 -23.65 9.01
N PRO A 855 -41.88 -23.05 10.05
CA PRO A 855 -41.85 -23.59 11.40
C PRO A 855 -43.24 -23.88 11.96
N LYS A 856 -43.45 -25.10 12.48
CA LYS A 856 -44.74 -25.51 13.05
C LYS A 856 -45.16 -24.69 14.29
N ALA A 857 -44.19 -24.11 14.99
CA ALA A 857 -44.41 -23.34 16.21
C ALA A 857 -45.03 -21.94 15.95
N LEU A 858 -44.95 -21.43 14.73
CA LEU A 858 -45.34 -20.07 14.36
C LEU A 858 -46.27 -20.11 13.14
N PHE A 859 -47.54 -20.47 13.35
CA PHE A 859 -48.55 -20.37 12.29
C PHE A 859 -48.86 -18.89 12.03
N SER A 860 -48.67 -18.44 10.78
CA SER A 860 -49.11 -17.13 10.31
C SER A 860 -50.07 -17.29 9.13
N SER A 861 -51.17 -16.52 9.17
CA SER A 861 -52.18 -16.49 8.10
C SER A 861 -51.71 -15.70 6.88
N GLN A 862 -50.83 -14.71 7.07
CA GLN A 862 -50.46 -13.74 6.02
C GLN A 862 -49.85 -14.39 4.76
N PRO A 863 -48.94 -15.39 4.82
CA PRO A 863 -48.40 -16.02 3.62
C PRO A 863 -49.46 -16.68 2.73
N TYR A 864 -50.51 -17.24 3.32
CA TYR A 864 -51.64 -17.84 2.59
C TYR A 864 -52.52 -16.78 1.92
N GLU A 865 -52.75 -15.67 2.63
CA GLU A 865 -53.56 -14.55 2.12
C GLU A 865 -52.86 -13.84 0.97
N GLN A 866 -51.55 -13.66 1.05
CA GLN A 866 -50.75 -13.08 -0.05
C GLN A 866 -50.84 -13.96 -1.31
N LEU A 867 -50.65 -15.27 -1.17
CA LEU A 867 -50.76 -16.20 -2.30
C LEU A 867 -52.17 -16.19 -2.92
N ALA A 868 -53.21 -16.22 -2.09
CA ALA A 868 -54.59 -16.15 -2.56
C ALA A 868 -54.89 -14.81 -3.27
N LYS A 869 -54.34 -13.70 -2.78
CA LYS A 869 -54.46 -12.38 -3.42
C LYS A 869 -53.83 -12.40 -4.82
N VAL A 870 -52.62 -12.94 -4.96
CA VAL A 870 -51.90 -13.03 -6.23
C VAL A 870 -52.61 -13.95 -7.23
N LEU A 871 -53.08 -15.13 -6.79
CA LEU A 871 -53.84 -16.05 -7.65
C LEU A 871 -55.12 -15.40 -8.19
N ARG A 872 -55.84 -14.63 -7.35
CA ARG A 872 -57.02 -13.87 -7.81
C ARG A 872 -56.67 -12.81 -8.85
N SER A 873 -55.57 -12.08 -8.68
CA SER A 873 -55.16 -11.07 -9.68
C SER A 873 -54.76 -11.67 -11.02
N VAL A 874 -54.37 -12.95 -11.07
CA VAL A 874 -54.00 -13.67 -12.31
C VAL A 874 -55.21 -14.38 -12.95
N GLY A 875 -56.40 -14.31 -12.33
CA GLY A 875 -57.64 -14.92 -12.85
C GLY A 875 -57.93 -16.33 -12.34
N GLU A 876 -57.06 -16.90 -11.48
CA GLU A 876 -57.18 -18.24 -10.90
C GLU A 876 -57.98 -18.20 -9.58
N GLY A 877 -59.23 -17.75 -9.66
CA GLY A 877 -60.10 -17.53 -8.49
C GLY A 877 -60.38 -18.80 -7.68
N ASP A 878 -60.58 -19.93 -8.34
CA ASP A 878 -60.88 -21.22 -7.71
C ASP A 878 -59.69 -21.78 -6.93
N GLU A 879 -58.47 -21.60 -7.45
CA GLU A 879 -57.23 -22.00 -6.78
C GLU A 879 -56.97 -21.12 -5.55
N ALA A 880 -57.28 -19.82 -5.62
CA ALA A 880 -57.20 -18.94 -4.47
C ALA A 880 -58.14 -19.36 -3.32
N VAL A 881 -59.34 -19.86 -3.65
CA VAL A 881 -60.28 -20.41 -2.67
C VAL A 881 -59.70 -21.67 -2.00
N LYS A 882 -59.14 -22.59 -2.77
CA LYS A 882 -58.48 -23.80 -2.25
C LYS A 882 -57.32 -23.47 -1.31
N VAL A 883 -56.50 -22.46 -1.62
CA VAL A 883 -55.43 -21.99 -0.72
C VAL A 883 -55.98 -21.49 0.62
N LEU A 884 -57.09 -20.74 0.61
CA LEU A 884 -57.73 -20.23 1.82
C LEU A 884 -58.43 -21.33 2.65
N ILE A 885 -58.99 -22.35 1.99
CA ILE A 885 -59.48 -23.56 2.67
C ILE A 885 -58.29 -24.31 3.31
N GLY A 886 -57.17 -24.43 2.58
CA GLY A 886 -55.91 -24.97 3.09
C GLY A 886 -55.41 -24.23 4.33
N ARG A 887 -55.50 -22.90 4.35
CA ARG A 887 -55.19 -22.05 5.52
C ARG A 887 -56.04 -22.42 6.73
N GLU A 888 -57.36 -22.54 6.60
CA GLU A 888 -58.23 -22.90 7.73
C GLU A 888 -57.95 -24.33 8.24
N ASN A 889 -57.68 -25.27 7.34
CA ASN A 889 -57.29 -26.64 7.69
C ASN A 889 -55.95 -26.67 8.45
N ASP A 890 -54.95 -25.92 8.00
CA ASP A 890 -53.64 -25.85 8.66
C ASP A 890 -53.73 -25.08 9.99
N LEU A 891 -54.61 -24.08 10.11
CA LEU A 891 -54.93 -23.40 11.37
C LEU A 891 -55.57 -24.37 12.40
N LEU A 892 -56.42 -25.30 11.97
CA LEU A 892 -56.98 -26.34 12.85
C LEU A 892 -55.91 -27.30 13.40
N GLN A 893 -54.95 -27.65 12.55
CA GLN A 893 -53.86 -28.57 12.91
C GLN A 893 -52.77 -27.90 13.74
N ARG A 894 -52.36 -26.69 13.37
CA ARG A 894 -51.16 -26.00 13.88
C ARG A 894 -51.46 -24.80 14.78
N GLY A 895 -52.67 -24.25 14.71
CA GLY A 895 -53.08 -23.08 15.49
C GLY A 895 -53.42 -23.42 16.95
N ASN A 896 -53.17 -22.46 17.83
CA ASN A 896 -53.52 -22.52 19.25
C ASN A 896 -55.01 -22.16 19.45
N LEU A 897 -55.90 -23.07 19.04
CA LEU A 897 -57.35 -22.90 19.17
C LEU A 897 -57.91 -23.75 20.31
N HIS A 898 -58.85 -23.18 21.06
CA HIS A 898 -59.64 -23.93 22.04
C HIS A 898 -60.43 -25.08 21.38
N TRP A 899 -60.66 -26.17 22.12
CA TRP A 899 -61.24 -27.40 21.57
C TRP A 899 -62.63 -27.20 20.94
N PHE A 900 -63.49 -26.36 21.55
CA PHE A 900 -64.80 -26.02 21.00
C PHE A 900 -64.69 -25.29 19.65
N SER A 901 -63.75 -24.32 19.56
CA SER A 901 -63.50 -23.59 18.32
C SER A 901 -62.94 -24.49 17.22
N LYS A 902 -62.11 -25.49 17.56
CA LYS A 902 -61.66 -26.52 16.61
C LYS A 902 -62.84 -27.37 16.11
N GLY A 903 -63.72 -27.82 17.01
CA GLY A 903 -64.91 -28.58 16.66
C GLY A 903 -65.87 -27.80 15.75
N TRP A 904 -66.17 -26.54 16.11
CA TRP A 904 -67.05 -25.67 15.33
C TRP A 904 -66.50 -25.34 13.95
N LYS A 905 -65.21 -24.98 13.86
CA LYS A 905 -64.57 -24.75 12.55
C LYS A 905 -64.58 -26.00 11.68
N ARG A 906 -64.35 -27.19 12.26
CA ARG A 906 -64.40 -28.45 11.52
C ARG A 906 -65.81 -28.75 10.98
N PHE A 907 -66.84 -28.44 11.76
CA PHE A 907 -68.24 -28.50 11.30
C PHE A 907 -68.50 -27.53 10.13
N LEU A 908 -68.04 -26.27 10.21
CA LEU A 908 -68.13 -25.31 9.11
C LEU A 908 -67.36 -25.74 7.86
N GLY A 909 -66.22 -26.43 8.04
CA GLY A 909 -65.45 -27.02 6.96
C GLY A 909 -66.23 -28.10 6.18
N TYR A 910 -66.92 -29.00 6.87
CA TYR A 910 -67.70 -30.06 6.21
C TYR A 910 -69.03 -29.58 5.61
N THR A 911 -69.65 -28.55 6.18
CA THR A 911 -70.98 -28.09 5.78
C THR A 911 -70.95 -27.04 4.68
N ILE A 912 -70.04 -26.07 4.74
CA ILE A 912 -69.97 -24.93 3.79
C ILE A 912 -68.54 -24.59 3.35
N ALA A 913 -67.57 -25.50 3.55
CA ALA A 913 -66.15 -25.26 3.28
C ALA A 913 -65.65 -23.92 3.85
N TYR A 914 -65.94 -23.66 5.14
CA TYR A 914 -65.61 -22.41 5.84
C TYR A 914 -66.27 -21.14 5.25
N GLY A 915 -67.35 -21.30 4.48
CA GLY A 915 -68.08 -20.22 3.83
C GLY A 915 -67.68 -19.99 2.37
N TYR A 916 -66.72 -20.77 1.82
CA TYR A 916 -66.31 -20.64 0.42
C TYR A 916 -67.24 -21.35 -0.56
N HIS A 917 -67.93 -22.42 -0.14
CA HIS A 917 -68.87 -23.20 -0.95
C HIS A 917 -70.25 -23.28 -0.26
N PRO A 918 -71.08 -22.21 -0.31
CA PRO A 918 -72.40 -22.19 0.33
C PRO A 918 -73.38 -23.24 -0.23
N GLU A 919 -73.19 -23.69 -1.47
CA GLU A 919 -74.01 -24.71 -2.13
C GLU A 919 -74.01 -26.07 -1.40
N TRP A 920 -72.97 -26.37 -0.62
CA TRP A 920 -72.91 -27.58 0.20
C TRP A 920 -73.96 -27.61 1.32
N ALA A 921 -74.37 -26.45 1.84
CA ALA A 921 -75.46 -26.38 2.82
C ALA A 921 -76.79 -26.86 2.24
N LEU A 922 -77.02 -26.61 0.94
CA LEU A 922 -78.21 -27.11 0.24
C LEU A 922 -78.15 -28.62 0.05
N ILE A 923 -76.97 -29.16 -0.29
CA ILE A 923 -76.77 -30.61 -0.42
C ILE A 923 -77.01 -31.31 0.92
N TRP A 924 -76.43 -30.82 2.02
CA TRP A 924 -76.69 -31.35 3.36
C TRP A 924 -78.14 -31.17 3.79
N GLY A 925 -78.76 -30.05 3.44
CA GLY A 925 -80.19 -29.82 3.68
C GLY A 925 -81.05 -30.85 2.94
N LEU A 926 -80.74 -31.13 1.68
CA LEU A 926 -81.42 -32.16 0.89
C LEU A 926 -81.22 -33.56 1.49
N VAL A 927 -80.00 -33.90 1.94
CA VAL A 927 -79.73 -35.17 2.64
C VAL A 927 -80.57 -35.28 3.91
N VAL A 928 -80.66 -34.22 4.72
CA VAL A 928 -81.49 -34.20 5.93
C VAL A 928 -82.97 -34.34 5.59
N VAL A 929 -83.49 -33.64 4.58
CA VAL A 929 -84.88 -33.75 4.11
C VAL A 929 -85.19 -35.17 3.59
N VAL A 930 -84.30 -35.79 2.81
CA VAL A 930 -84.50 -37.16 2.33
C VAL A 930 -84.48 -38.16 3.49
N ALA A 931 -83.53 -38.04 4.42
CA ALA A 931 -83.47 -38.89 5.61
C ALA A 931 -84.70 -38.70 6.51
N GLY A 932 -85.15 -37.46 6.68
CA GLY A 932 -86.34 -37.14 7.46
C GLY A 932 -87.61 -37.65 6.80
N SER A 933 -87.71 -37.55 5.48
CA SER A 933 -88.81 -38.14 4.70
C SER A 933 -88.90 -39.64 4.95
N PHE A 934 -87.75 -40.33 4.93
CA PHE A 934 -87.69 -41.76 5.24
C PHE A 934 -88.11 -42.06 6.69
N LEU A 935 -87.52 -41.38 7.68
CA LEU A 935 -87.80 -41.62 9.11
C LEU A 935 -89.25 -41.27 9.49
N PHE A 936 -89.79 -40.17 8.96
CA PHE A 936 -91.19 -39.80 9.19
C PHE A 936 -92.16 -40.71 8.44
N ASN A 937 -91.81 -41.22 7.26
CA ASN A 937 -92.61 -42.24 6.58
C ASN A 937 -92.67 -43.54 7.39
N VAL A 938 -91.53 -44.03 7.89
CA VAL A 938 -91.47 -45.20 8.78
C VAL A 938 -92.29 -44.94 10.06
N GLY A 939 -92.15 -43.75 10.63
CA GLY A 939 -92.93 -43.31 11.79
C GLY A 939 -94.44 -43.30 11.54
N TYR A 940 -94.88 -42.84 10.37
CA TYR A 940 -96.29 -42.83 9.97
C TYR A 940 -96.82 -44.25 9.77
N GLN A 941 -96.08 -45.12 9.05
CA GLN A 941 -96.46 -46.51 8.80
C GLN A 941 -96.59 -47.32 10.10
N HIS A 942 -95.75 -47.05 11.10
CA HIS A 942 -95.76 -47.74 12.40
C HIS A 942 -96.60 -47.05 13.49
N GLY A 943 -97.46 -46.08 13.15
CA GLY A 943 -98.37 -45.51 14.15
C GLY A 943 -97.76 -44.45 15.09
N LEU A 944 -96.52 -44.03 14.85
CA LEU A 944 -95.73 -43.18 15.75
C LEU A 944 -96.00 -41.68 15.57
N ILE A 945 -96.55 -41.27 14.43
CA ILE A 945 -97.02 -39.90 14.18
C ILE A 945 -98.52 -39.85 14.51
N SER A 946 -99.03 -38.73 15.02
CA SER A 946 -100.45 -38.56 15.34
C SER A 946 -100.96 -37.23 14.80
N ALA A 947 -102.24 -37.18 14.45
CA ALA A 947 -102.92 -35.93 14.14
C ALA A 947 -102.98 -35.04 15.40
N THR A 948 -102.79 -33.73 15.23
CA THR A 948 -102.67 -32.75 16.32
C THR A 948 -104.01 -32.12 16.70
N ASP A 949 -104.99 -32.23 15.81
CA ASP A 949 -106.31 -31.61 15.95
C ASP A 949 -107.11 -32.27 17.09
N LYS A 950 -107.64 -31.46 18.01
CA LYS A 950 -108.28 -31.94 19.26
C LYS A 950 -109.61 -32.64 19.00
N ASP A 951 -110.29 -32.27 17.92
CA ASP A 951 -111.60 -32.79 17.55
C ASP A 951 -111.50 -34.02 16.63
N CYS A 952 -110.28 -34.39 16.21
CA CYS A 952 -110.01 -35.46 15.25
C CYS A 952 -109.07 -36.54 15.86
N LYS A 953 -109.65 -37.61 16.41
CA LYS A 953 -108.92 -38.78 16.95
C LYS A 953 -109.27 -40.06 16.18
N PRO A 954 -108.57 -40.37 15.08
CA PRO A 954 -108.81 -41.59 14.34
C PRO A 954 -108.35 -42.84 15.13
N PRO A 955 -109.09 -43.96 15.10
CA PRO A 955 -108.72 -45.20 15.80
C PRO A 955 -107.45 -45.85 15.22
N THR A 956 -107.13 -45.62 13.94
CA THR A 956 -105.90 -46.07 13.29
C THR A 956 -105.47 -45.07 12.21
N LEU A 957 -104.16 -44.82 12.04
CA LEU A 957 -103.65 -43.77 11.13
C LEU A 957 -104.04 -43.95 9.66
N GLN A 958 -104.31 -45.19 9.24
CA GLN A 958 -104.74 -45.51 7.87
C GLN A 958 -106.17 -45.05 7.56
N GLN A 959 -106.95 -44.63 8.55
CA GLN A 959 -108.35 -44.19 8.40
C GLN A 959 -108.56 -42.67 8.62
N VAL A 960 -107.48 -41.88 8.71
CA VAL A 960 -107.55 -40.42 8.92
C VAL A 960 -108.39 -39.73 7.85
N ASP A 961 -108.26 -40.15 6.57
CA ASP A 961 -109.00 -39.58 5.44
C ASP A 961 -110.53 -39.71 5.57
N GLN A 962 -111.03 -40.73 6.31
CA GLN A 962 -112.47 -40.95 6.54
C GLN A 962 -112.97 -40.25 7.81
N ALA A 963 -112.14 -40.18 8.85
CA ALA A 963 -112.52 -39.61 10.13
C ALA A 963 -112.47 -38.07 10.15
N CYS A 964 -111.66 -37.44 9.28
CA CYS A 964 -111.38 -36.01 9.35
C CYS A 964 -111.30 -35.38 7.93
N PRO A 965 -112.44 -34.94 7.34
CA PRO A 965 -112.52 -34.52 5.94
C PRO A 965 -111.65 -33.31 5.57
N ASN A 966 -111.45 -32.39 6.51
CA ASN A 966 -110.67 -31.16 6.31
C ASN A 966 -109.19 -31.30 6.71
N HIS A 967 -108.73 -32.51 7.04
CA HIS A 967 -107.35 -32.75 7.47
C HIS A 967 -106.46 -33.13 6.28
N PRO A 968 -105.31 -32.46 6.07
CA PRO A 968 -104.46 -32.73 4.92
C PRO A 968 -103.78 -34.12 5.02
N LYS A 969 -103.72 -34.83 3.87
CA LYS A 969 -103.06 -36.13 3.78
C LYS A 969 -101.59 -36.04 4.18
N PHE A 970 -101.10 -37.05 4.91
CA PHE A 970 -99.70 -37.11 5.28
C PHE A 970 -98.83 -37.38 4.05
N ASN A 971 -97.96 -36.43 3.70
CA ASN A 971 -96.93 -36.62 2.70
C ASN A 971 -95.57 -36.51 3.40
N PRO A 972 -94.76 -37.59 3.48
CA PRO A 972 -93.52 -37.59 4.26
C PRO A 972 -92.49 -36.60 3.71
N ILE A 973 -92.46 -36.34 2.40
CA ILE A 973 -91.52 -35.42 1.77
C ILE A 973 -91.90 -33.98 2.09
N ILE A 974 -93.15 -33.60 1.86
CA ILE A 974 -93.65 -32.24 2.16
C ILE A 974 -93.59 -31.99 3.67
N TYR A 975 -93.92 -32.98 4.48
CA TYR A 975 -93.80 -32.88 5.94
C TYR A 975 -92.34 -32.70 6.39
N SER A 976 -91.40 -33.48 5.85
CA SER A 976 -89.98 -33.31 6.17
C SER A 976 -89.44 -31.95 5.74
N LEU A 977 -89.87 -31.44 4.59
CA LEU A 977 -89.51 -30.12 4.07
C LEU A 977 -90.10 -28.99 4.92
N ASP A 978 -91.37 -29.10 5.35
CA ASP A 978 -92.07 -28.12 6.17
C ASP A 978 -91.49 -28.01 7.60
N VAL A 979 -91.06 -29.14 8.16
CA VAL A 979 -90.37 -29.19 9.46
C VAL A 979 -88.94 -28.66 9.35
N PHE A 980 -88.30 -28.84 8.20
CA PHE A 980 -86.93 -28.37 7.95
C PHE A 980 -86.86 -26.88 7.67
N LEU A 981 -87.76 -26.31 6.87
CA LEU A 981 -87.70 -24.90 6.49
C LEU A 981 -88.26 -24.02 7.62
N PRO A 982 -87.45 -23.13 8.22
CA PRO A 982 -87.89 -22.34 9.37
C PRO A 982 -88.84 -21.19 9.00
N ILE A 983 -88.68 -20.63 7.79
CA ILE A 983 -89.37 -19.41 7.35
C ILE A 983 -90.59 -19.74 6.48
N VAL A 984 -90.57 -20.87 5.78
CA VAL A 984 -91.66 -21.28 4.89
C VAL A 984 -92.57 -22.25 5.66
N ASP A 985 -93.85 -21.91 5.75
CA ASP A 985 -94.87 -22.79 6.32
C ASP A 985 -95.68 -23.46 5.20
N LEU A 986 -95.45 -24.75 4.99
CA LEU A 986 -96.19 -25.57 4.02
C LEU A 986 -97.48 -26.15 4.64
N ARG A 987 -97.81 -25.75 5.87
CA ARG A 987 -99.03 -26.11 6.62
C ARG A 987 -99.23 -27.60 6.85
N LEU A 988 -98.21 -28.45 6.83
CA LEU A 988 -98.31 -29.88 7.18
C LEU A 988 -97.86 -30.15 8.62
N LYS A 989 -96.86 -29.42 9.13
CA LYS A 989 -96.29 -29.59 10.49
C LYS A 989 -97.25 -29.25 11.63
N THR A 990 -98.25 -28.41 11.36
CA THR A 990 -99.28 -28.01 12.32
C THR A 990 -100.33 -29.10 12.53
N TYR A 991 -100.48 -30.01 11.57
CA TYR A 991 -101.49 -31.07 11.58
C TYR A 991 -100.92 -32.40 12.08
N TRP A 992 -99.64 -32.68 11.85
CA TRP A 992 -99.01 -33.96 12.18
C TRP A 992 -97.88 -33.80 13.20
N LEU A 993 -97.86 -34.64 14.24
CA LEU A 993 -96.88 -34.55 15.32
C LEU A 993 -96.37 -35.94 15.75
N PRO A 994 -95.05 -36.16 15.83
CA PRO A 994 -94.49 -37.40 16.37
C PRO A 994 -94.86 -37.53 17.85
N ASN A 995 -95.43 -38.66 18.23
CA ASN A 995 -95.95 -38.89 19.56
C ASN A 995 -94.96 -39.71 20.40
N ALA A 996 -94.46 -39.11 21.48
CA ALA A 996 -93.43 -39.70 22.32
C ALA A 996 -93.86 -40.98 23.07
N THR A 997 -95.17 -41.19 23.28
CA THR A 997 -95.68 -42.30 24.10
C THR A 997 -96.01 -43.57 23.31
N LYS A 998 -95.96 -43.50 21.97
CA LYS A 998 -96.29 -44.60 21.04
C LYS A 998 -95.05 -45.40 20.59
N GLY A 999 -95.27 -46.66 20.21
CA GLY A 999 -94.23 -47.58 19.75
C GLY A 999 -93.71 -48.53 20.82
N VAL A 1000 -93.00 -49.57 20.38
CA VAL A 1000 -92.31 -50.54 21.25
C VAL A 1000 -91.09 -49.87 21.89
N GLU A 1001 -90.70 -50.33 23.07
CA GLU A 1001 -89.47 -49.87 23.72
C GLU A 1001 -88.24 -50.36 22.94
N ASN A 1002 -87.29 -49.46 22.68
CA ASN A 1002 -86.08 -49.80 21.96
C ASN A 1002 -85.14 -50.62 22.86
N PRO A 1003 -84.65 -51.79 22.42
CA PRO A 1003 -83.80 -52.67 23.21
C PRO A 1003 -82.44 -52.07 23.64
N PHE A 1004 -81.96 -51.00 23.00
CA PHE A 1004 -80.64 -50.42 23.31
C PHE A 1004 -80.70 -49.23 24.28
N PHE A 1005 -81.75 -48.40 24.22
CA PHE A 1005 -81.79 -47.12 24.93
C PHE A 1005 -82.91 -47.02 25.98
N HIS A 1006 -83.75 -48.05 26.12
CA HIS A 1006 -84.92 -48.06 27.03
C HIS A 1006 -85.85 -46.85 26.82
N ILE A 1007 -85.99 -46.41 25.57
CA ILE A 1007 -86.85 -45.30 25.15
C ILE A 1007 -87.75 -45.82 24.01
N LYS A 1008 -89.03 -45.42 24.00
CA LYS A 1008 -89.97 -45.81 22.93
C LYS A 1008 -89.57 -45.23 21.58
N TRP A 1009 -89.81 -45.97 20.50
CA TRP A 1009 -89.53 -45.51 19.13
C TRP A 1009 -90.22 -44.18 18.77
N GLY A 1010 -91.41 -43.89 19.31
CA GLY A 1010 -92.08 -42.60 19.14
C GLY A 1010 -91.37 -41.44 19.83
N ALA A 1011 -90.75 -41.66 20.99
CA ALA A 1011 -89.92 -40.66 21.67
C ALA A 1011 -88.61 -40.40 20.91
N LEU A 1012 -87.98 -41.44 20.35
CA LEU A 1012 -86.82 -41.27 19.46
C LEU A 1012 -87.16 -40.46 18.20
N LEU A 1013 -88.31 -40.73 17.57
CA LEU A 1013 -88.78 -39.95 16.42
C LEU A 1013 -89.08 -38.49 16.80
N ARG A 1014 -89.52 -38.24 18.04
CA ARG A 1014 -89.73 -36.89 18.59
C ARG A 1014 -88.43 -36.13 18.83
N TYR A 1015 -87.39 -36.79 19.33
CA TYR A 1015 -86.06 -36.20 19.43
C TYR A 1015 -85.46 -35.90 18.06
N TYR A 1016 -85.60 -36.82 17.10
CA TYR A 1016 -85.20 -36.57 15.72
C TYR A 1016 -85.97 -35.39 15.10
N PHE A 1017 -87.26 -35.27 15.36
CA PHE A 1017 -88.06 -34.13 14.91
C PHE A 1017 -87.51 -32.78 15.39
N TRP A 1018 -87.13 -32.65 16.66
CA TRP A 1018 -86.47 -31.43 17.14
C TRP A 1018 -85.10 -31.23 16.51
N LEU A 1019 -84.31 -32.29 16.36
CA LEU A 1019 -83.00 -32.24 15.70
C LEU A 1019 -83.13 -31.80 14.22
N HIS A 1020 -84.18 -32.24 13.52
CA HIS A 1020 -84.50 -31.89 12.15
C HIS A 1020 -84.86 -30.41 12.01
N ILE A 1021 -85.66 -29.86 12.93
CA ILE A 1021 -85.95 -28.42 13.03
C ILE A 1021 -84.66 -27.63 13.26
N ILE A 1022 -83.85 -28.05 14.24
CA ILE A 1022 -82.60 -27.35 14.58
C ILE A 1022 -81.65 -27.37 13.38
N SER A 1023 -81.54 -28.50 12.68
CA SER A 1023 -80.72 -28.65 11.48
C SER A 1023 -81.22 -27.75 10.34
N GLY A 1024 -82.55 -27.62 10.20
CA GLY A 1024 -83.20 -26.68 9.30
C GLY A 1024 -82.82 -25.22 9.55
N TRP A 1025 -82.94 -24.77 10.80
CA TRP A 1025 -82.50 -23.44 11.21
C TRP A 1025 -81.00 -23.22 10.96
N VAL A 1026 -80.15 -24.17 11.34
CA VAL A 1026 -78.69 -24.06 11.18
C VAL A 1026 -78.27 -24.02 9.72
N LEU A 1027 -78.70 -24.98 8.89
CA LEU A 1027 -78.27 -25.08 7.48
C LEU A 1027 -78.83 -23.95 6.61
N THR A 1028 -80.08 -23.54 6.83
CA THR A 1028 -80.68 -22.40 6.12
C THR A 1028 -79.93 -21.11 6.46
N THR A 1029 -79.62 -20.90 7.74
CA THR A 1029 -78.84 -19.74 8.19
C THR A 1029 -77.42 -19.78 7.65
N LEU A 1030 -76.76 -20.95 7.63
CA LEU A 1030 -75.41 -21.11 7.06
C LEU A 1030 -75.38 -20.85 5.55
N TRP A 1031 -76.41 -21.25 4.81
CA TRP A 1031 -76.53 -20.94 3.38
C TRP A 1031 -76.63 -19.43 3.14
N VAL A 1032 -77.54 -18.75 3.85
CA VAL A 1032 -77.70 -17.28 3.78
C VAL A 1032 -76.43 -16.55 4.22
N ALA A 1033 -75.81 -16.99 5.32
CA ALA A 1033 -74.59 -16.40 5.85
C ALA A 1033 -73.36 -16.65 4.96
N GLY A 1034 -73.31 -17.78 4.26
CA GLY A 1034 -72.27 -18.11 3.27
C GLY A 1034 -72.43 -17.30 1.99
N PHE A 1035 -73.66 -17.15 1.48
CA PHE A 1035 -73.96 -16.37 0.26
C PHE A 1035 -73.74 -14.86 0.47
N SER A 1036 -74.15 -14.33 1.63
CA SER A 1036 -73.92 -12.93 2.02
C SER A 1036 -72.45 -12.62 2.37
N GLY A 1037 -71.59 -13.64 2.45
CA GLY A 1037 -70.20 -13.47 2.84
C GLY A 1037 -69.97 -13.11 4.32
N LEU A 1038 -71.02 -13.10 5.15
CA LEU A 1038 -70.93 -12.82 6.59
C LEU A 1038 -69.95 -13.76 7.30
N VAL A 1039 -69.93 -15.04 6.93
CA VAL A 1039 -68.98 -16.04 7.47
C VAL A 1039 -67.54 -15.74 7.06
N ARG A 1040 -67.33 -15.13 5.89
CA ARG A 1040 -65.99 -14.80 5.37
C ARG A 1040 -65.40 -13.56 6.05
N ASN A 1041 -66.25 -12.67 6.57
CA ASN A 1041 -65.85 -11.38 7.15
C ASN A 1041 -65.65 -11.39 8.67
N SER A 1042 -65.90 -12.50 9.37
CA SER A 1042 -65.82 -12.56 10.84
C SER A 1042 -64.41 -12.70 11.43
N ASN A 1043 -63.36 -12.66 10.61
CA ASN A 1043 -61.96 -12.78 11.03
C ASN A 1043 -61.14 -11.50 10.76
N LYS A 1044 -61.79 -10.32 10.73
CA LYS A 1044 -61.09 -9.04 10.78
C LYS A 1044 -60.80 -8.62 12.22
#